data_AF-A0A7J6Q8E2-F1
#
_entry.id   AF-A0A7J6Q8E2-F1
#
_cell.length_a   1.000
_cell.length_b   1.000
_cell.length_c   1.000
_cell.angle_alpha   90.00
_cell.angle_beta   90.00
_cell.angle_gamma   90.00
#
_symmetry.space_group_name_H-M   'P 1'
#
loop_
_entity.id
_entity.type
_entity.pdbx_description
1 polymer ?
#
loop_
_entity_poly.entity_id
_entity_poly.type
_entity_poly.pdbx_seq_one_letter_code
_entity_poly.pdbx_strand_id
1 'polypeptide(L)'
;MELSTELFRRHLPSTMGIAASSSSTQSAADSRTPSHLSCCIRRSKDDTPMVGASVTGGWPLHVVATHKLDWDRVDPTLVALDVGRSDGSSSARSAVSYVLACGSGSTIRVYRLPRPTTSSCGEAPSLDVEPVNELMIGTNSSSIQLHSISFFGQPHASYICCYVGVEGTDRSVSSHIRILDCTSPESTTVKELMLTETTADGPAGLMVVTRSHIIAAEGSELKSWNKSRDCLLDGCFTPASVSALTADEEFVYVAYDDTAYSKIDDAEHPTSSIIVLHLGSMEVVARIAPHEELLGIIRVTCLLKPSCRWRDSGRGRSSSRAPAGPLFAAGDASELLRVFEGDAVKAAVIQMSIEDGEIKTTSMAPTADRVLSLNYGPFDNGPLISVGAGSVACSWSCGRTLRKLHRRLISDGSAGGVQTRLKMDPADHLMWSVSSDGLVQLWASEGGGLVVVVRSFSPDIMLTETGKYVDFGDIQVHEILKDAVEKNILPGTGVSPQEFWSYLEKLLAEFSDENAALLAHRDELQAAIDEWYRDGCKEDQEKFLKRIGYLVEPPSTKTTISTRNVDPEMSLLAGPQLVVPVDNARYALNAANARWGSLFDAAYGFDVVPGRPRPGGYDPSRGLAVLEFAFKQLDSILPLVGAKWSELASIWVDSRGQLVASTTKRKSTGLKSPSAFIGYRGNASKGDLLFVHNGLHILTKIHRNSPVGKQNSMGLADVVLEAALTAIMDCEDSVAAVDAEDKAKVYSNWAGLMRGNLETTFKKGGKSVTRRLNSDMNFRKAGGEGILTLTGRVVALVRNVGIHMKTDAVLYRGGEAFEGLVDALVTAAAGLLDLRQLGGNSRTGSLYIVKPKMHGPDEVAYACRVFDRVEEMLGLGPKTIKIGVMDEERRTSANLQSCIHVARERVVFINTGFLDRTGDEIHTCMHSQSPVAPKGAIKKAGWIQAYEKLNVIEGLSAGMGMRAQIGKGMWAEPDSMKAMLEQKLGHPLAGASTAWVPSPTAATLHALHYHMVDVSAIQKTISTDPTVVETLRHELLQPPFDGSVGSLPKSEVQRELDNNSQGILGYVVRWVDLGVGCSKVPDINNVGLMEDRATLRISSQHIANWLLHGIVTEAQVKETLTRMSAVVDNQNKGDPQYTAMKGTGTAFQAAMDLVFEGAKSPNGYTEEILTRARRAVKAEQNKQSRL
;
A
#
# COMPACT_ATOMS: atom_id res chain seq x y z
N MET A 1 43.57 29.95 11.63
CA MET A 1 45.00 29.70 11.34
C MET A 1 45.03 28.98 10.02
N GLU A 2 45.68 29.57 9.01
CA GLU A 2 45.85 29.01 7.65
C GLU A 2 46.90 27.88 7.70
N LEU A 3 47.16 27.01 6.72
CA LEU A 3 47.07 27.00 5.25
C LEU A 3 46.52 25.61 4.79
N SER A 4 46.18 25.31 3.53
CA SER A 4 46.56 25.92 2.25
C SER A 4 45.45 25.80 1.18
N THR A 5 45.40 26.79 0.28
CA THR A 5 44.59 26.76 -0.94
C THR A 5 45.51 26.95 -2.15
N GLU A 6 45.38 26.12 -3.18
CA GLU A 6 46.06 26.34 -4.47
C GLU A 6 45.06 26.17 -5.62
N LEU A 7 45.31 26.88 -6.72
CA LEU A 7 44.46 27.03 -7.92
C LEU A 7 43.15 27.83 -7.74
N PHE A 8 43.25 29.16 -7.85
CA PHE A 8 42.65 29.91 -8.99
C PHE A 8 43.21 31.34 -9.07
N ARG A 9 43.81 31.72 -10.20
CA ARG A 9 44.29 33.09 -10.51
C ARG A 9 43.86 33.50 -11.92
N ARG A 10 43.17 34.65 -12.02
CA ARG A 10 42.94 35.59 -13.16
C ARG A 10 41.61 36.32 -12.85
N HIS A 11 41.48 37.65 -12.74
CA HIS A 11 42.35 38.80 -13.04
C HIS A 11 42.27 39.92 -11.96
N LEU A 12 43.37 40.69 -11.83
CA LEU A 12 43.56 42.15 -11.60
C LEU A 12 42.43 43.07 -11.03
N PRO A 13 42.74 44.24 -10.40
CA PRO A 13 43.99 44.63 -9.72
C PRO A 13 43.85 45.47 -8.39
N SER A 14 44.91 45.43 -7.58
CA SER A 14 45.46 46.48 -6.68
C SER A 14 44.56 47.53 -5.99
N THR A 15 44.60 47.58 -4.65
CA THR A 15 45.28 48.67 -3.89
C THR A 15 45.58 48.29 -2.43
N MET A 16 46.54 49.01 -1.83
CA MET A 16 46.99 48.99 -0.42
C MET A 16 45.84 49.09 0.61
N GLY A 17 45.96 48.68 1.88
CA GLY A 17 47.08 48.12 2.66
C GLY A 17 46.91 48.45 4.17
N ILE A 18 47.76 47.88 5.04
CA ILE A 18 47.88 48.16 6.51
C ILE A 18 46.69 47.63 7.37
N ALA A 19 46.82 47.24 8.65
CA ALA A 19 47.73 46.36 9.41
C ALA A 19 47.26 46.32 10.88
N ALA A 20 47.46 45.20 11.61
CA ALA A 20 47.41 45.09 13.10
C ALA A 20 46.05 45.42 13.79
N SER A 21 45.73 45.02 15.03
CA SER A 21 46.37 44.14 16.04
C SER A 21 45.32 43.49 16.97
N SER A 22 45.80 42.58 17.81
CA SER A 22 45.14 41.71 18.79
C SER A 22 44.31 42.33 19.93
N SER A 23 43.47 41.45 20.51
CA SER A 23 43.26 41.18 21.97
C SER A 23 42.37 42.08 22.87
N SER A 24 41.26 41.45 23.30
CA SER A 24 40.80 41.24 24.70
C SER A 24 40.10 42.32 25.57
N THR A 25 38.93 41.88 26.08
CA THR A 25 38.35 42.04 27.45
C THR A 25 37.61 43.31 27.94
N GLN A 26 36.32 43.07 28.25
CA GLN A 26 35.56 43.42 29.47
C GLN A 26 34.71 44.71 29.66
N SER A 27 33.49 44.44 30.17
CA SER A 27 32.56 45.19 31.05
C SER A 27 31.62 46.31 30.55
N ALA A 28 30.30 46.02 30.66
CA ALA A 28 29.16 46.79 31.23
C ALA A 28 28.93 48.28 30.84
N ALA A 29 27.71 48.79 30.61
CA ALA A 29 26.41 48.50 31.26
C ALA A 29 25.16 49.02 30.47
N ASP A 30 23.96 48.63 30.94
CA ASP A 30 22.62 49.27 30.79
C ASP A 30 22.00 49.55 29.39
N SER A 31 20.75 49.16 29.04
CA SER A 31 19.59 48.77 29.85
C SER A 31 18.38 48.33 28.97
N ARG A 32 17.57 47.39 29.51
CA ARG A 32 16.08 47.20 29.43
C ARG A 32 15.63 45.74 29.25
N THR A 33 14.46 45.44 29.81
CA THR A 33 14.07 44.14 30.41
C THR A 33 13.21 43.20 29.54
N PRO A 34 13.07 41.90 29.91
CA PRO A 34 12.56 40.83 29.04
C PRO A 34 11.19 40.25 29.46
N SER A 35 10.67 39.30 28.67
CA SER A 35 9.66 38.32 29.12
C SER A 35 9.81 36.95 28.43
N HIS A 36 10.15 35.92 29.22
CA HIS A 36 10.03 34.50 28.84
C HIS A 36 9.56 33.68 30.04
N LEU A 37 8.49 32.90 29.85
CA LEU A 37 8.09 31.81 30.75
C LEU A 37 8.93 30.57 30.43
N SER A 38 9.41 29.85 31.45
CA SER A 38 10.02 28.52 31.30
C SER A 38 9.22 27.48 32.08
N CYS A 39 8.78 26.43 31.38
CA CYS A 39 8.30 25.20 32.02
C CYS A 39 9.51 24.26 32.18
N CYS A 40 9.71 23.68 33.36
CA CYS A 40 10.82 22.78 33.63
C CYS A 40 10.30 21.41 34.06
N ILE A 41 10.43 20.41 33.18
CA ILE A 41 10.25 19.00 33.55
C ILE A 41 11.53 18.52 34.23
N ARG A 42 11.44 18.04 35.47
CA ARG A 42 12.53 17.29 36.14
C ARG A 42 12.08 15.84 36.31
N ARG A 43 12.94 14.89 35.91
CA ARG A 43 12.77 13.47 36.25
C ARG A 43 13.49 13.16 37.57
N SER A 44 12.80 12.46 38.47
CA SER A 44 13.42 11.68 39.56
C SER A 44 13.93 10.34 39.02
N LYS A 45 14.61 9.55 39.87
CA LYS A 45 15.21 8.27 39.47
C LYS A 45 14.22 7.12 39.23
N ASP A 46 13.00 7.26 39.75
CA ASP A 46 11.89 6.33 39.51
C ASP A 46 10.88 7.03 38.59
N ASP A 47 10.44 6.33 37.53
CA ASP A 47 9.93 6.90 36.26
C ASP A 47 8.49 7.48 36.30
N THR A 48 8.08 8.14 37.39
CA THR A 48 6.77 8.82 37.48
C THR A 48 6.87 10.29 37.03
N PRO A 49 6.10 10.75 36.01
CA PRO A 49 6.17 12.12 35.54
C PRO A 49 5.42 13.10 36.46
N MET A 50 6.14 13.88 37.26
CA MET A 50 5.56 15.04 37.97
C MET A 50 5.55 16.30 37.09
N VAL A 51 4.38 16.95 36.99
CA VAL A 51 4.23 18.26 36.36
C VAL A 51 4.21 19.34 37.44
N GLY A 52 5.33 20.04 37.61
CA GLY A 52 5.46 21.16 38.55
C GLY A 52 5.29 22.52 37.86
N ALA A 53 4.33 23.33 38.34
CA ALA A 53 4.18 24.72 37.93
C ALA A 53 4.52 25.67 39.10
N SER A 54 5.47 26.57 38.87
CA SER A 54 5.84 27.64 39.82
C SER A 54 5.42 28.98 39.24
N VAL A 55 4.63 29.76 39.99
CA VAL A 55 4.07 31.04 39.52
C VAL A 55 4.30 32.13 40.57
N THR A 56 4.93 33.24 40.15
CA THR A 56 5.10 34.44 40.97
C THR A 56 4.68 35.67 40.18
N GLY A 57 3.53 36.25 40.53
CA GLY A 57 3.03 37.49 39.93
C GLY A 57 1.59 37.77 40.38
N GLY A 58 1.30 39.02 40.75
CA GLY A 58 -0.08 39.48 40.99
C GLY A 58 -0.78 39.88 39.69
N TRP A 59 -2.11 40.02 39.75
CA TRP A 59 -3.07 40.19 38.64
C TRP A 59 -3.49 38.87 37.95
N PRO A 60 -4.77 38.74 37.54
CA PRO A 60 -5.42 37.44 37.41
C PRO A 60 -4.87 36.63 36.22
N LEU A 61 -4.38 35.43 36.52
CA LEU A 61 -3.79 34.52 35.54
C LEU A 61 -4.72 33.34 35.29
N HIS A 62 -5.30 33.25 34.09
CA HIS A 62 -5.97 32.04 33.63
C HIS A 62 -4.92 30.98 33.26
N VAL A 63 -4.72 30.00 34.14
CA VAL A 63 -4.07 28.74 33.77
C VAL A 63 -5.16 27.80 33.25
N VAL A 64 -5.07 27.38 31.99
CA VAL A 64 -5.97 26.36 31.42
C VAL A 64 -5.14 25.13 31.10
N ALA A 65 -5.18 24.14 31.98
CA ALA A 65 -4.64 22.81 31.71
C ALA A 65 -5.76 21.95 31.09
N THR A 66 -5.82 21.91 29.76
CA THR A 66 -6.68 20.99 28.98
C THR A 66 -5.90 19.71 28.68
N HIS A 67 -6.14 18.64 29.43
CA HIS A 67 -5.57 17.32 29.16
C HIS A 67 -6.68 16.26 29.04
N LYS A 68 -6.69 15.54 27.92
CA LYS A 68 -7.48 14.31 27.78
C LYS A 68 -6.76 13.21 28.56
N LEU A 69 -7.37 12.78 29.66
CA LEU A 69 -6.95 11.60 30.42
C LEU A 69 -7.89 10.43 30.07
N ASP A 70 -7.29 9.28 29.80
CA ASP A 70 -7.95 8.04 29.43
C ASP A 70 -7.84 7.07 30.62
N TRP A 71 -8.95 6.78 31.27
CA TRP A 71 -8.97 6.36 32.69
C TRP A 71 -8.59 4.90 32.92
N ASP A 72 -8.67 4.07 31.89
CA ASP A 72 -8.28 2.66 31.95
C ASP A 72 -6.75 2.44 31.85
N ARG A 73 -5.93 3.50 31.83
CA ARG A 73 -4.49 3.42 31.49
C ARG A 73 -3.53 4.28 32.33
N VAL A 74 -3.95 4.87 33.44
CA VAL A 74 -3.12 5.84 34.18
C VAL A 74 -3.08 5.57 35.69
N ASP A 75 -1.90 5.20 36.19
CA ASP A 75 -1.55 5.17 37.63
C ASP A 75 -1.61 6.61 38.20
N PRO A 76 -1.97 6.84 39.49
CA PRO A 76 -2.59 8.09 39.93
C PRO A 76 -1.71 9.32 39.69
N THR A 77 -2.16 10.19 38.77
CA THR A 77 -1.38 11.36 38.34
C THR A 77 -1.33 12.41 39.44
N LEU A 78 -0.16 12.57 40.06
CA LEU A 78 0.11 13.64 41.02
C LEU A 78 0.40 14.97 40.33
N VAL A 79 -0.48 15.96 40.55
CA VAL A 79 -0.21 17.36 40.20
C VAL A 79 0.18 18.13 41.46
N ALA A 80 1.45 18.53 41.54
CA ALA A 80 2.00 19.30 42.66
C ALA A 80 2.07 20.79 42.30
N LEU A 81 1.43 21.65 43.10
CA LEU A 81 1.31 23.09 42.87
C LEU A 81 1.82 23.89 44.06
N ASP A 82 2.76 24.80 43.79
CA ASP A 82 3.46 25.58 44.82
C ASP A 82 2.99 27.06 44.78
N VAL A 83 2.15 27.44 45.74
CA VAL A 83 1.52 28.78 45.77
C VAL A 83 2.29 29.68 46.74
N GLY A 84 3.03 30.66 46.19
CA GLY A 84 3.81 31.62 46.97
C GLY A 84 3.21 33.03 46.97
N ARG A 85 3.22 33.71 48.12
CA ARG A 85 3.01 35.17 48.19
C ARG A 85 4.27 35.91 47.75
N SER A 86 4.11 37.00 47.01
CA SER A 86 5.17 37.97 46.69
C SER A 86 4.91 39.31 47.37
N ASP A 87 5.22 39.41 48.66
CA ASP A 87 5.09 40.59 49.51
C ASP A 87 6.35 41.47 49.52
N GLY A 88 6.86 41.78 48.32
CA GLY A 88 7.73 42.93 48.02
C GLY A 88 9.07 43.07 48.75
N SER A 89 9.44 42.14 49.62
CA SER A 89 10.59 42.24 50.52
C SER A 89 11.47 40.98 50.47
N SER A 90 12.77 41.15 50.67
CA SER A 90 13.81 40.17 50.29
C SER A 90 14.08 39.09 51.35
N SER A 91 13.05 38.57 52.02
CA SER A 91 13.19 37.53 53.06
C SER A 91 12.16 36.41 52.95
N ALA A 92 12.65 35.17 52.81
CA ALA A 92 11.93 33.89 52.99
C ALA A 92 10.52 33.76 52.34
N ARG A 93 10.47 33.26 51.10
CA ARG A 93 9.20 32.91 50.42
C ARG A 93 8.41 31.89 51.23
N SER A 94 7.17 32.22 51.58
CA SER A 94 6.19 31.25 52.09
C SER A 94 5.44 30.62 50.91
N ALA A 95 5.88 29.43 50.50
CA ALA A 95 5.11 28.58 49.60
C ALA A 95 4.29 27.55 50.40
N VAL A 96 3.09 27.23 49.92
CA VAL A 96 2.29 26.09 50.39
C VAL A 96 2.01 25.20 49.20
N SER A 97 2.38 23.93 49.31
CA SER A 97 2.27 22.95 48.24
C SER A 97 1.01 22.10 48.41
N TYR A 98 0.22 21.99 47.35
CA TYR A 98 -0.96 21.11 47.28
C TYR A 98 -0.76 20.03 46.23
N VAL A 99 -1.36 18.86 46.48
CA VAL A 99 -1.36 17.71 45.58
C VAL A 99 -2.80 17.32 45.29
N LEU A 100 -3.11 17.15 44.01
CA LEU A 100 -4.33 16.48 43.56
C LEU A 100 -3.99 15.04 43.18
N ALA A 101 -4.80 14.09 43.64
CA ALA A 101 -4.72 12.69 43.23
C ALA A 101 -6.13 12.14 42.97
N CYS A 102 -6.26 11.31 41.94
CA CYS A 102 -7.53 10.68 41.59
C CYS A 102 -7.64 9.32 42.28
N GLY A 103 -8.76 9.07 42.95
CA GLY A 103 -9.06 7.80 43.60
C GLY A 103 -9.90 6.88 42.71
N SER A 104 -9.87 5.59 43.00
CA SER A 104 -10.75 4.60 42.35
C SER A 104 -12.23 4.89 42.66
N GLY A 105 -13.05 5.07 41.62
CA GLY A 105 -14.51 5.21 41.75
C GLY A 105 -15.06 6.64 41.61
N SER A 106 -14.67 7.35 40.55
CA SER A 106 -15.19 8.69 40.21
C SER A 106 -14.91 9.77 41.27
N THR A 107 -13.80 9.65 42.01
CA THR A 107 -13.46 10.54 43.14
C THR A 107 -12.13 11.27 42.95
N ILE A 108 -12.11 12.57 43.25
CA ILE A 108 -10.88 13.39 43.27
C ILE A 108 -10.55 13.78 44.72
N ARG A 109 -9.32 13.52 45.16
CA ARG A 109 -8.83 13.84 46.51
C ARG A 109 -7.80 14.97 46.47
N VAL A 110 -7.86 15.85 47.46
CA VAL A 110 -6.97 17.01 47.59
C VAL A 110 -6.14 16.86 48.86
N TYR A 111 -4.82 16.86 48.72
CA TYR A 111 -3.85 16.73 49.81
C TYR A 111 -3.06 18.03 49.97
N ARG A 112 -2.67 18.35 51.20
CA ARG A 112 -1.80 19.49 51.53
C ARG A 112 -0.51 18.97 52.14
N LEU A 113 0.63 19.30 51.53
CA LEU A 113 1.91 18.78 52.00
C LEU A 113 2.46 19.63 53.17
N PRO A 114 3.00 18.99 54.23
CA PRO A 114 3.79 19.69 55.24
C PRO A 114 5.12 20.17 54.66
N ARG A 115 5.73 21.21 55.28
CA ARG A 115 6.98 21.80 54.78
C ARG A 115 8.14 20.79 54.82
N PRO A 116 8.96 20.68 53.77
CA PRO A 116 10.24 19.97 53.86
C PRO A 116 11.19 20.74 54.80
N THR A 117 11.63 20.10 55.88
CA THR A 117 12.72 20.60 56.72
C THR A 117 14.07 20.37 56.04
N THR A 118 15.00 21.30 56.22
CA THR A 118 16.27 21.33 55.47
C THR A 118 17.30 20.33 55.99
N SER A 119 17.18 19.05 55.62
CA SER A 119 18.30 18.11 55.56
C SER A 119 17.94 16.85 54.76
N SER A 120 18.93 16.34 54.01
CA SER A 120 18.91 15.24 53.03
C SER A 120 18.27 15.54 51.66
N CYS A 121 19.05 15.33 50.60
CA CYS A 121 18.58 15.18 49.23
C CYS A 121 18.78 13.71 48.85
N GLY A 122 17.71 12.98 48.53
CA GLY A 122 17.86 11.57 48.12
C GLY A 122 16.55 10.84 47.81
N GLU A 123 15.49 11.05 48.59
CA GLU A 123 14.28 10.23 48.56
C GLU A 123 13.01 11.06 48.30
N ALA A 124 12.02 10.46 47.64
CA ALA A 124 10.69 11.05 47.46
C ALA A 124 9.82 10.81 48.71
N PRO A 125 9.02 11.79 49.16
CA PRO A 125 8.19 11.64 50.36
C PRO A 125 7.02 10.65 50.12
N SER A 126 6.77 9.74 51.06
CA SER A 126 5.55 8.93 51.06
C SER A 126 4.32 9.78 51.41
N LEU A 127 3.18 9.47 50.79
CA LEU A 127 1.92 10.20 50.95
C LEU A 127 1.03 9.57 52.03
N ASP A 128 1.59 9.40 53.24
CA ASP A 128 0.84 9.00 54.43
C ASP A 128 0.18 10.21 55.12
N VAL A 129 -0.65 10.94 54.35
CA VAL A 129 -1.38 12.13 54.81
C VAL A 129 -2.84 11.99 54.40
N GLU A 130 -3.80 12.23 55.30
CA GLU A 130 -5.23 12.22 54.93
C GLU A 130 -5.59 13.37 53.97
N PRO A 131 -6.54 13.16 53.04
CA PRO A 131 -6.99 14.20 52.14
C PRO A 131 -7.75 15.30 52.90
N VAL A 132 -7.44 16.55 52.60
CA VAL A 132 -8.11 17.74 53.18
C VAL A 132 -9.48 17.99 52.56
N ASN A 133 -9.76 17.37 51.40
CA ASN A 133 -11.08 17.36 50.76
C ASN A 133 -11.21 16.19 49.76
N GLU A 134 -12.44 15.75 49.52
CA GLU A 134 -12.78 14.65 48.60
C GLU A 134 -14.04 15.00 47.79
N LEU A 135 -13.98 14.82 46.47
CA LEU A 135 -15.00 15.24 45.52
C LEU A 135 -15.54 14.04 44.74
N MET A 136 -16.76 13.61 45.06
CA MET A 136 -17.50 12.55 44.37
C MET A 136 -18.16 13.09 43.09
N ILE A 137 -17.88 12.47 41.94
CA ILE A 137 -18.50 12.77 40.65
C ILE A 137 -19.56 11.70 40.37
N GLY A 138 -20.84 12.03 40.61
CA GLY A 138 -21.95 11.07 40.58
C GLY A 138 -22.39 10.66 39.18
N THR A 139 -21.57 9.90 38.43
CA THR A 139 -21.96 9.28 37.15
C THR A 139 -21.47 7.83 37.04
N ASN A 140 -22.27 6.97 36.40
CA ASN A 140 -21.91 5.59 36.07
C ASN A 140 -21.16 5.48 34.73
N SER A 141 -20.35 6.48 34.37
CA SER A 141 -19.59 6.50 33.11
C SER A 141 -18.16 5.98 33.32
N SER A 142 -17.60 5.29 32.32
CA SER A 142 -16.24 4.74 32.37
C SER A 142 -15.13 5.74 32.00
N SER A 143 -15.46 7.02 31.79
CA SER A 143 -14.45 8.05 31.44
C SER A 143 -14.89 9.46 31.83
N ILE A 144 -14.06 10.20 32.59
CA ILE A 144 -14.36 11.55 33.10
C ILE A 144 -13.36 12.57 32.54
N GLN A 145 -13.69 13.32 31.50
CA GLN A 145 -12.72 14.26 30.89
C GLN A 145 -12.59 15.59 31.66
N LEU A 146 -11.49 15.76 32.40
CA LEU A 146 -11.26 16.97 33.17
C LEU A 146 -10.78 18.14 32.28
N HIS A 147 -11.72 18.96 31.82
CA HIS A 147 -11.45 19.98 30.79
C HIS A 147 -10.60 21.18 31.25
N SER A 148 -10.76 21.71 32.47
CA SER A 148 -9.91 22.83 32.96
C SER A 148 -10.01 23.07 34.46
N ILE A 149 -8.91 23.48 35.11
CA ILE A 149 -8.92 24.02 36.49
C ILE A 149 -8.52 25.49 36.39
N SER A 150 -9.34 26.41 36.92
CA SER A 150 -9.09 27.87 36.85
C SER A 150 -8.95 28.49 38.23
N PHE A 151 -7.81 29.13 38.49
CA PHE A 151 -7.51 29.77 39.77
C PHE A 151 -7.83 31.27 39.74
N PHE A 152 -8.57 31.76 40.73
CA PHE A 152 -8.90 33.18 40.87
C PHE A 152 -8.38 33.73 42.20
N GLY A 153 -7.20 34.32 42.17
CA GLY A 153 -6.60 35.02 43.31
C GLY A 153 -6.85 36.54 43.25
N GLN A 154 -7.46 37.08 44.30
CA GLN A 154 -7.37 38.51 44.64
C GLN A 154 -6.39 38.65 45.82
N PRO A 155 -5.74 39.82 46.04
CA PRO A 155 -4.66 39.96 47.04
C PRO A 155 -5.02 39.57 48.48
N HIS A 156 -6.32 39.49 48.80
CA HIS A 156 -6.85 39.21 50.14
C HIS A 156 -7.76 37.97 50.23
N ALA A 157 -7.95 37.19 49.17
CA ALA A 157 -8.71 35.93 49.24
C ALA A 157 -8.24 34.90 48.19
N SER A 158 -8.06 33.66 48.63
CA SER A 158 -7.57 32.53 47.81
C SER A 158 -8.69 31.51 47.58
N TYR A 159 -9.41 31.65 46.48
CA TYR A 159 -10.44 30.67 46.06
C TYR A 159 -9.90 29.76 44.94
N ILE A 160 -10.26 28.49 45.00
CA ILE A 160 -10.01 27.52 43.91
C ILE A 160 -11.34 27.21 43.25
N CYS A 161 -11.41 27.39 41.92
CA CYS A 161 -12.60 27.10 41.12
C CYS A 161 -12.29 25.93 40.16
N CYS A 162 -12.82 24.75 40.48
CA CYS A 162 -12.64 23.57 39.65
C CYS A 162 -13.82 23.44 38.69
N TYR A 163 -13.52 23.35 37.40
CA TYR A 163 -14.51 23.09 36.36
C TYR A 163 -14.35 21.65 35.86
N VAL A 164 -15.39 20.83 36.04
CA VAL A 164 -15.41 19.45 35.56
C VAL A 164 -16.60 19.29 34.63
N GLY A 165 -16.32 19.16 33.33
CA GLY A 165 -17.30 18.69 32.36
C GLY A 165 -17.29 17.16 32.35
N VAL A 166 -18.46 16.55 32.20
CA VAL A 166 -18.57 15.10 32.01
C VAL A 166 -19.30 14.85 30.68
N GLU A 167 -18.68 14.07 29.81
CA GLU A 167 -19.20 13.73 28.49
C GLU A 167 -19.83 12.33 28.56
N GLY A 168 -21.17 12.27 28.59
CA GLY A 168 -21.91 11.01 28.56
C GLY A 168 -22.02 10.44 27.15
N THR A 169 -22.17 9.12 27.03
CA THR A 169 -22.31 8.43 25.72
C THR A 169 -23.52 8.91 24.91
N ASP A 170 -24.57 9.38 25.59
CA ASP A 170 -25.80 9.92 24.98
C ASP A 170 -25.79 11.47 24.89
N ARG A 171 -24.85 12.01 24.09
CA ARG A 171 -24.84 13.39 23.53
C ARG A 171 -25.29 14.55 24.45
N SER A 172 -25.06 14.42 25.75
CA SER A 172 -25.42 15.40 26.76
C SER A 172 -24.20 15.68 27.62
N VAL A 173 -23.88 16.97 27.76
CA VAL A 173 -22.77 17.44 28.58
C VAL A 173 -23.38 18.03 29.85
N SER A 174 -23.12 17.40 30.99
CA SER A 174 -23.36 18.01 32.29
C SER A 174 -22.07 18.68 32.77
N SER A 175 -22.17 19.98 33.06
CA SER A 175 -21.06 20.77 33.58
C SER A 175 -21.30 21.08 35.05
N HIS A 176 -20.43 20.56 35.92
CA HIS A 176 -20.44 20.84 37.35
C HIS A 176 -19.43 21.94 37.67
N ILE A 177 -19.90 22.98 38.37
CA ILE A 177 -19.06 24.07 38.88
C ILE A 177 -19.14 24.07 40.40
N ARG A 178 -18.02 23.82 41.09
CA ARG A 178 -17.88 24.01 42.53
C ARG A 178 -16.78 25.02 42.86
N ILE A 179 -17.08 25.90 43.80
CA ILE A 179 -16.14 26.91 44.33
C ILE A 179 -15.74 26.50 45.74
N LEU A 180 -14.42 26.37 45.95
CA LEU A 180 -13.82 25.99 47.22
C LEU A 180 -13.10 27.20 47.84
N ASP A 181 -13.33 27.43 49.13
CA ASP A 181 -12.53 28.35 49.94
C ASP A 181 -11.36 27.58 50.56
N CYS A 182 -10.14 28.01 50.27
CA CYS A 182 -8.91 27.38 50.74
C CYS A 182 -8.19 28.21 51.82
N THR A 183 -8.86 29.21 52.40
CA THR A 183 -8.32 30.06 53.47
C THR A 183 -8.56 29.49 54.88
N SER A 184 -9.50 28.55 55.02
CA SER A 184 -9.74 27.76 56.24
C SER A 184 -8.97 26.43 56.21
N PRO A 185 -8.47 25.89 57.34
CA PRO A 185 -7.95 24.52 57.43
C PRO A 185 -8.99 23.46 57.04
N GLU A 186 -10.26 23.72 57.32
CA GLU A 186 -11.41 22.93 56.91
C GLU A 186 -12.04 23.59 55.67
N SER A 187 -11.63 23.13 54.48
CA SER A 187 -12.12 23.69 53.21
C SER A 187 -13.59 23.32 52.97
N THR A 188 -14.49 24.25 53.24
CA THR A 188 -15.94 24.07 53.06
C THR A 188 -16.37 24.41 51.64
N THR A 189 -17.28 23.61 51.06
CA THR A 189 -17.84 23.89 49.73
C THR A 189 -18.75 25.13 49.81
N VAL A 190 -18.38 26.21 49.12
CA VAL A 190 -19.09 27.49 49.23
C VAL A 190 -20.31 27.55 48.31
N LYS A 191 -20.26 26.86 47.15
CA LYS A 191 -21.41 26.71 46.24
C LYS A 191 -21.21 25.62 45.20
N GLU A 192 -22.33 25.06 44.75
CA GLU A 192 -22.44 24.14 43.61
C GLU A 192 -23.48 24.67 42.62
N LEU A 193 -23.18 24.59 41.33
CA LEU A 193 -24.08 24.92 40.22
C LEU A 193 -24.00 23.81 39.16
N MET A 194 -25.15 23.30 38.75
CA MET A 194 -25.29 22.43 37.58
C MET A 194 -25.73 23.25 36.37
N LEU A 195 -25.08 23.00 35.23
CA LEU A 195 -25.53 23.46 33.92
C LEU A 195 -25.73 22.25 33.01
N THR A 196 -26.89 22.21 32.36
CA THR A 196 -27.27 21.22 31.35
C THR A 196 -27.64 21.98 30.08
N GLU A 197 -26.93 21.73 28.98
CA GLU A 197 -27.27 22.28 27.66
C GLU A 197 -27.82 21.20 26.74
N THR A 198 -28.90 21.55 26.02
CA THR A 198 -29.38 20.82 24.83
C THR A 198 -29.06 21.64 23.58
N THR A 199 -28.71 20.93 22.51
CA THR A 199 -28.00 21.44 21.32
C THR A 199 -28.64 22.61 20.57
N ALA A 200 -27.88 23.67 20.29
CA ALA A 200 -28.05 24.57 19.14
C ALA A 200 -26.74 25.37 18.86
N ASP A 201 -26.57 25.86 17.63
CA ASP A 201 -25.32 26.45 17.12
C ASP A 201 -24.88 27.78 17.76
N GLY A 202 -23.59 27.90 18.12
CA GLY A 202 -22.91 29.16 18.43
C GLY A 202 -21.83 29.04 19.51
N PRO A 203 -20.81 29.93 19.55
CA PRO A 203 -19.82 29.94 20.62
C PRO A 203 -20.40 30.59 21.88
N ALA A 204 -20.66 29.78 22.92
CA ALA A 204 -21.08 30.28 24.23
C ALA A 204 -19.94 31.07 24.91
N GLY A 205 -20.08 32.40 24.95
CA GLY A 205 -19.19 33.27 25.73
C GLY A 205 -19.56 33.25 27.21
N LEU A 206 -18.67 32.74 28.07
CA LEU A 206 -18.92 32.67 29.51
C LEU A 206 -18.69 34.03 30.19
N MET A 207 -19.75 34.62 30.74
CA MET A 207 -19.69 35.86 31.52
C MET A 207 -19.76 35.57 33.02
N VAL A 208 -18.63 35.69 33.72
CA VAL A 208 -18.57 35.47 35.18
C VAL A 208 -18.96 36.76 35.91
N VAL A 209 -20.17 36.82 36.45
CA VAL A 209 -20.64 37.92 37.30
C VAL A 209 -20.41 37.58 38.77
N THR A 210 -19.35 38.11 39.38
CA THR A 210 -19.25 38.20 40.84
C THR A 210 -20.03 39.42 41.33
N ARG A 211 -20.59 39.36 42.54
CA ARG A 211 -21.58 40.35 43.03
C ARG A 211 -20.98 41.71 43.46
N SER A 212 -19.79 42.05 42.98
CA SER A 212 -19.06 43.29 43.28
C SER A 212 -18.22 43.72 42.06
N HIS A 213 -18.56 44.88 41.49
CA HIS A 213 -17.94 45.56 40.33
C HIS A 213 -18.40 45.08 38.94
N ILE A 214 -19.08 45.98 38.23
CA ILE A 214 -19.45 45.89 36.82
C ILE A 214 -18.51 46.81 36.04
N ILE A 215 -17.91 46.32 34.96
CA ILE A 215 -17.35 47.16 33.90
C ILE A 215 -17.89 46.62 32.57
N ALA A 216 -18.71 47.41 31.90
CA ALA A 216 -19.29 47.08 30.61
C ALA A 216 -18.62 47.87 29.47
N ALA A 217 -18.60 47.31 28.28
CA ALA A 217 -18.37 48.01 27.03
C ALA A 217 -19.42 47.52 26.01
N GLU A 218 -20.30 48.42 25.57
CA GLU A 218 -21.49 48.12 24.74
C GLU A 218 -21.28 48.35 23.24
N GLY A 219 -22.25 47.92 22.43
CA GLY A 219 -22.41 48.27 21.01
C GLY A 219 -23.25 47.26 20.22
N SER A 220 -24.51 46.95 20.58
CA SER A 220 -25.74 47.74 20.34
C SER A 220 -26.42 47.49 18.97
N GLU A 221 -27.47 46.66 18.93
CA GLU A 221 -28.85 47.08 18.61
C GLU A 221 -29.85 45.94 18.87
N LEU A 222 -31.06 46.28 19.35
CA LEU A 222 -32.03 45.32 19.90
C LEU A 222 -33.48 45.83 19.73
N LYS A 223 -34.23 45.28 18.77
CA LYS A 223 -35.70 45.45 18.55
C LYS A 223 -36.24 44.25 17.76
N SER A 224 -37.45 43.71 17.93
CA SER A 224 -38.43 43.80 19.03
C SER A 224 -39.59 42.78 18.84
N TRP A 225 -39.84 41.94 19.84
CA TRP A 225 -41.17 41.50 20.36
C TRP A 225 -42.36 41.01 19.46
N ASN A 226 -42.68 39.72 19.62
CA ASN A 226 -43.94 39.16 20.20
C ASN A 226 -45.25 38.86 19.39
N LYS A 227 -45.90 37.74 19.82
CA LYS A 227 -47.35 37.34 19.76
C LYS A 227 -48.03 36.66 18.53
N SER A 228 -48.12 35.33 18.61
CA SER A 228 -49.35 34.48 18.75
C SER A 228 -50.64 34.64 17.91
N ARG A 229 -50.96 33.54 17.19
CA ARG A 229 -52.27 32.81 17.04
C ARG A 229 -53.47 33.37 16.24
N ASP A 230 -54.22 32.38 15.72
CA ASP A 230 -55.54 32.32 15.06
C ASP A 230 -55.59 32.84 13.59
N CYS A 231 -55.96 32.06 12.55
CA CYS A 231 -57.18 31.26 12.26
C CYS A 231 -58.42 32.16 12.00
N LEU A 232 -59.27 31.98 10.98
CA LEU A 232 -59.40 31.02 9.86
C LEU A 232 -60.42 31.60 8.83
N LEU A 233 -60.77 30.85 7.76
CA LEU A 233 -61.86 31.08 6.77
C LEU A 233 -61.56 32.11 5.64
N ASP A 234 -61.96 31.91 4.37
CA ASP A 234 -62.63 30.75 3.76
C ASP A 234 -62.37 30.62 2.24
N GLY A 235 -62.51 29.42 1.67
CA GLY A 235 -62.28 29.18 0.23
C GLY A 235 -62.18 27.73 -0.25
N CYS A 236 -63.11 26.85 0.13
CA CYS A 236 -63.23 25.47 -0.39
C CYS A 236 -63.71 25.44 -1.87
N PHE A 237 -63.64 24.38 -2.71
CA PHE A 237 -63.63 22.92 -2.50
C PHE A 237 -62.90 22.15 -3.64
N THR A 238 -62.66 20.86 -3.44
CA THR A 238 -62.03 19.84 -4.34
C THR A 238 -63.09 18.92 -5.04
N PRO A 239 -62.76 17.82 -5.75
CA PRO A 239 -61.91 17.69 -6.96
C PRO A 239 -62.50 16.77 -8.09
N ALA A 240 -62.27 17.06 -9.39
CA ALA A 240 -62.40 16.06 -10.49
C ALA A 240 -61.75 16.47 -11.85
N SER A 241 -61.00 15.53 -12.45
CA SER A 241 -60.73 15.29 -13.90
C SER A 241 -60.33 16.41 -14.92
N VAL A 242 -59.10 16.31 -15.47
CA VAL A 242 -58.68 16.10 -16.92
C VAL A 242 -59.34 17.01 -18.00
N SER A 243 -58.66 17.67 -18.99
CA SER A 243 -57.31 17.65 -19.64
C SER A 243 -57.03 19.04 -20.30
N ALA A 244 -55.86 19.45 -20.83
CA ALA A 244 -54.66 18.77 -21.37
C ALA A 244 -53.38 19.67 -21.37
N LEU A 245 -52.17 19.05 -21.39
CA LEU A 245 -50.86 19.45 -22.00
C LEU A 245 -50.40 20.94 -21.91
N THR A 246 -49.21 21.35 -21.42
CA THR A 246 -47.84 20.78 -21.24
C THR A 246 -47.06 21.59 -20.18
N ALA A 247 -45.88 21.25 -19.62
CA ALA A 247 -45.07 20.03 -19.39
C ALA A 247 -43.76 20.46 -18.65
N ASP A 248 -42.66 19.68 -18.64
CA ASP A 248 -42.19 18.89 -17.48
C ASP A 248 -40.62 18.95 -17.44
N GLU A 249 -39.83 18.57 -16.42
CA GLU A 249 -39.98 17.58 -15.32
C GLU A 249 -39.19 17.99 -14.04
N GLU A 250 -39.63 17.53 -12.85
CA GLU A 250 -38.78 17.26 -11.65
C GLU A 250 -39.50 16.29 -10.67
N PHE A 251 -38.78 15.51 -9.84
CA PHE A 251 -39.32 14.43 -8.97
C PHE A 251 -38.78 14.48 -7.51
N VAL A 252 -39.59 14.12 -6.49
CA VAL A 252 -39.17 13.88 -5.08
C VAL A 252 -39.97 12.72 -4.39
N TYR A 253 -39.36 12.11 -3.35
CA TYR A 253 -39.58 10.82 -2.64
C TYR A 253 -40.66 10.74 -1.52
N VAL A 254 -40.99 9.50 -1.09
CA VAL A 254 -41.16 9.05 0.34
C VAL A 254 -40.63 7.59 0.51
N ALA A 255 -40.27 7.15 1.74
CA ALA A 255 -39.51 5.93 2.09
C ALA A 255 -40.26 4.92 3.01
N TYR A 256 -39.59 3.82 3.45
CA TYR A 256 -39.99 2.96 4.58
C TYR A 256 -38.79 2.37 5.37
N ASP A 257 -39.08 1.89 6.59
CA ASP A 257 -38.18 1.60 7.73
C ASP A 257 -38.22 0.11 8.18
N ASP A 258 -37.33 -0.29 9.10
CA ASP A 258 -37.04 -1.69 9.46
C ASP A 258 -37.12 -1.92 10.98
N THR A 259 -38.15 -2.65 11.49
CA THR A 259 -38.08 -3.53 12.70
C THR A 259 -39.44 -4.16 13.12
N ALA A 260 -39.34 -5.39 13.66
CA ALA A 260 -40.25 -6.07 14.60
C ALA A 260 -41.66 -6.52 14.16
N TYR A 261 -41.79 -7.81 13.84
CA TYR A 261 -42.87 -8.67 14.39
C TYR A 261 -42.37 -10.10 14.61
N SER A 262 -42.77 -10.72 15.73
CA SER A 262 -42.33 -12.04 16.17
C SER A 262 -43.47 -13.04 16.25
N LYS A 263 -43.20 -14.30 15.87
CA LYS A 263 -44.02 -15.52 16.09
C LYS A 263 -45.42 -15.57 15.46
N ILE A 264 -45.61 -16.50 14.54
CA ILE A 264 -46.58 -17.61 14.62
C ILE A 264 -46.04 -18.75 13.73
N ASP A 265 -46.23 -19.98 14.18
CA ASP A 265 -45.72 -21.20 13.53
C ASP A 265 -46.65 -21.73 12.41
N ASP A 266 -46.07 -22.70 11.67
CA ASP A 266 -46.71 -23.77 10.89
C ASP A 266 -47.34 -23.51 9.50
N ALA A 267 -47.03 -24.50 8.65
CA ALA A 267 -47.71 -24.96 7.44
C ALA A 267 -47.67 -24.11 6.15
N GLU A 268 -46.89 -24.66 5.21
CA GLU A 268 -47.22 -24.82 3.78
C GLU A 268 -47.37 -23.60 2.86
N HIS A 269 -46.56 -23.68 1.78
CA HIS A 269 -46.65 -22.98 0.51
C HIS A 269 -46.21 -21.50 0.44
N PRO A 270 -45.27 -21.19 -0.48
CA PRO A 270 -44.72 -19.84 -0.61
C PRO A 270 -45.63 -18.90 -1.40
N THR A 271 -45.85 -17.72 -0.81
CA THR A 271 -46.56 -16.59 -1.41
C THR A 271 -45.68 -15.87 -2.44
N SER A 272 -45.98 -16.08 -3.71
CA SER A 272 -45.29 -15.45 -4.83
C SER A 272 -45.54 -13.94 -4.92
N SER A 273 -44.49 -13.13 -4.81
CA SER A 273 -44.53 -11.69 -5.14
C SER A 273 -44.76 -11.50 -6.63
N ILE A 274 -45.71 -10.62 -6.98
CA ILE A 274 -46.01 -10.24 -8.36
C ILE A 274 -45.32 -8.92 -8.67
N ILE A 275 -44.49 -8.89 -9.71
CA ILE A 275 -43.94 -7.66 -10.27
C ILE A 275 -44.70 -7.38 -11.58
N VAL A 276 -45.31 -6.19 -11.67
CA VAL A 276 -45.94 -5.69 -12.90
C VAL A 276 -44.97 -4.71 -13.54
N LEU A 277 -44.51 -5.02 -14.75
CA LEU A 277 -43.69 -4.13 -15.56
C LEU A 277 -44.54 -3.56 -16.70
N HIS A 278 -44.69 -2.23 -16.73
CA HIS A 278 -45.31 -1.53 -17.86
C HIS A 278 -44.26 -1.21 -18.93
N LEU A 279 -44.37 -1.86 -20.08
CA LEU A 279 -43.58 -1.56 -21.29
C LEU A 279 -44.55 -1.16 -22.40
N GLY A 280 -44.98 0.11 -22.38
CA GLY A 280 -46.04 0.60 -23.25
C GLY A 280 -47.39 -0.05 -22.94
N SER A 281 -48.14 -0.44 -23.97
CA SER A 281 -49.53 -0.93 -23.86
C SER A 281 -49.68 -2.44 -23.59
N MET A 282 -48.66 -3.11 -23.05
CA MET A 282 -48.79 -4.45 -22.47
C MET A 282 -48.33 -4.48 -21.01
N GLU A 283 -49.17 -5.01 -20.13
CA GLU A 283 -48.74 -5.57 -18.85
C GLU A 283 -48.17 -6.97 -19.07
N VAL A 284 -47.01 -7.26 -18.48
CA VAL A 284 -46.54 -8.62 -18.26
C VAL A 284 -46.49 -8.87 -16.76
N VAL A 285 -47.36 -9.78 -16.31
CA VAL A 285 -47.48 -10.20 -14.91
C VAL A 285 -46.71 -11.51 -14.74
N ALA A 286 -45.51 -11.45 -14.16
CA ALA A 286 -44.71 -12.63 -13.85
C ALA A 286 -44.85 -13.01 -12.37
N ARG A 287 -45.09 -14.30 -12.10
CA ARG A 287 -45.27 -14.87 -10.76
C ARG A 287 -44.21 -15.95 -10.56
N ILE A 288 -43.28 -15.73 -9.63
CA ILE A 288 -42.16 -16.65 -9.35
C ILE A 288 -42.44 -17.39 -8.04
N ALA A 289 -42.29 -18.72 -8.06
CA ALA A 289 -42.24 -19.57 -6.86
C ALA A 289 -40.76 -19.77 -6.44
N PRO A 290 -40.45 -19.91 -5.14
CA PRO A 290 -39.08 -19.85 -4.64
C PRO A 290 -38.39 -21.21 -4.48
N HIS A 291 -37.09 -21.03 -4.30
CA HIS A 291 -36.03 -21.90 -3.82
C HIS A 291 -35.08 -22.54 -4.84
N GLU A 292 -33.82 -22.17 -4.60
CA GLU A 292 -32.53 -22.56 -5.18
C GLU A 292 -32.25 -22.33 -6.68
N GLU A 293 -31.13 -21.61 -6.88
CA GLU A 293 -30.33 -21.44 -8.11
C GLU A 293 -31.01 -20.88 -9.37
N LEU A 294 -31.06 -19.54 -9.50
CA LEU A 294 -31.19 -18.88 -10.80
C LEU A 294 -30.50 -17.50 -10.86
N LEU A 295 -29.19 -17.51 -11.10
CA LEU A 295 -28.46 -16.39 -11.73
C LEU A 295 -28.43 -16.65 -13.24
N GLY A 296 -29.11 -15.84 -14.06
CA GLY A 296 -28.99 -15.95 -15.51
C GLY A 296 -30.17 -15.46 -16.34
N ILE A 297 -30.19 -14.16 -16.64
CA ILE A 297 -30.78 -13.51 -17.83
C ILE A 297 -31.97 -14.24 -18.49
N ILE A 298 -33.18 -13.91 -18.03
CA ILE A 298 -34.42 -14.21 -18.75
C ILE A 298 -34.47 -13.32 -20.01
N ARG A 299 -34.40 -13.93 -21.19
CA ARG A 299 -34.63 -13.26 -22.48
C ARG A 299 -35.98 -13.71 -23.05
N VAL A 300 -37.06 -13.02 -22.67
CA VAL A 300 -38.39 -13.20 -23.27
C VAL A 300 -38.74 -11.94 -24.06
N THR A 301 -38.83 -12.07 -25.38
CA THR A 301 -39.36 -11.02 -26.26
C THR A 301 -40.73 -11.47 -26.75
N CYS A 302 -41.78 -10.77 -26.32
CA CYS A 302 -43.14 -10.98 -26.83
C CYS A 302 -43.29 -10.43 -28.26
N LEU A 303 -44.11 -11.10 -29.07
CA LEU A 303 -44.77 -10.51 -30.24
C LEU A 303 -46.27 -10.78 -30.16
N LEU A 304 -47.07 -9.78 -30.56
CA LEU A 304 -48.52 -9.69 -30.35
C LEU A 304 -49.36 -10.47 -31.38
N LYS A 305 -50.56 -10.89 -30.96
CA LYS A 305 -51.62 -11.50 -31.80
C LYS A 305 -52.30 -10.48 -32.72
N PRO A 306 -52.85 -10.93 -33.87
CA PRO A 306 -54.28 -11.28 -33.98
C PRO A 306 -54.50 -12.64 -34.72
N SER A 307 -55.65 -13.32 -34.78
CA SER A 307 -57.03 -13.10 -34.30
C SER A 307 -57.88 -14.40 -34.32
N CYS A 308 -58.90 -14.48 -33.45
CA CYS A 308 -60.19 -15.17 -33.61
C CYS A 308 -60.34 -16.72 -33.83
N ARG A 309 -60.89 -17.37 -32.79
CA ARG A 309 -62.02 -18.36 -32.78
C ARG A 309 -62.01 -19.60 -33.71
N TRP A 310 -61.99 -20.80 -33.11
CA TRP A 310 -63.07 -21.83 -32.99
C TRP A 310 -62.41 -23.06 -32.30
N ARG A 311 -62.88 -23.55 -31.14
CA ARG A 311 -64.06 -24.38 -30.85
C ARG A 311 -64.10 -25.75 -31.54
N ASP A 312 -63.72 -26.74 -30.72
CA ASP A 312 -64.34 -28.07 -30.58
C ASP A 312 -64.02 -29.23 -31.56
N SER A 313 -64.15 -30.43 -30.99
CA SER A 313 -64.25 -31.76 -31.60
C SER A 313 -63.02 -32.37 -32.28
N GLY A 314 -62.87 -33.69 -32.05
CA GLY A 314 -62.49 -34.57 -33.15
C GLY A 314 -61.12 -35.25 -33.07
N ARG A 315 -61.17 -36.51 -32.66
CA ARG A 315 -60.30 -37.62 -33.12
C ARG A 315 -59.68 -37.40 -34.51
N GLY A 316 -58.42 -37.79 -34.70
CA GLY A 316 -57.95 -38.09 -36.06
C GLY A 316 -56.45 -38.30 -36.18
N ARG A 317 -56.05 -39.32 -36.93
CA ARG A 317 -54.66 -39.51 -37.38
C ARG A 317 -54.39 -38.66 -38.64
N SER A 318 -53.10 -38.48 -38.90
CA SER A 318 -52.44 -38.29 -40.21
C SER A 318 -52.54 -36.95 -40.96
N SER A 319 -51.37 -36.62 -41.53
CA SER A 319 -51.09 -35.85 -42.77
C SER A 319 -51.35 -34.34 -42.82
N SER A 320 -50.24 -33.60 -42.70
CA SER A 320 -49.77 -32.51 -43.60
C SER A 320 -50.67 -31.31 -43.92
N ARG A 321 -50.25 -30.12 -43.45
CA ARG A 321 -50.08 -28.89 -44.26
C ARG A 321 -49.28 -27.80 -43.53
N ALA A 322 -48.38 -27.12 -44.25
CA ALA A 322 -47.53 -25.97 -43.85
C ALA A 322 -48.28 -24.60 -43.78
N PRO A 323 -47.62 -23.40 -43.70
CA PRO A 323 -46.21 -23.04 -43.38
C PRO A 323 -46.04 -21.79 -42.43
N ALA A 324 -44.82 -21.20 -42.42
CA ALA A 324 -44.38 -19.87 -41.92
C ALA A 324 -44.11 -19.72 -40.40
N GLY A 325 -43.06 -19.04 -39.89
CA GLY A 325 -42.05 -18.10 -40.44
C GLY A 325 -42.00 -16.81 -39.56
N PRO A 326 -40.96 -15.95 -39.53
CA PRO A 326 -39.61 -15.97 -40.12
C PRO A 326 -38.45 -15.85 -39.08
N LEU A 327 -37.19 -15.72 -39.54
CA LEU A 327 -36.04 -15.29 -38.72
C LEU A 327 -35.30 -14.13 -39.41
N PHE A 328 -34.88 -13.10 -38.66
CA PHE A 328 -34.09 -11.99 -39.19
C PHE A 328 -32.58 -12.26 -39.09
N ALA A 329 -31.84 -11.88 -40.13
CA ALA A 329 -30.38 -11.80 -40.12
C ALA A 329 -29.92 -10.36 -39.87
N ALA A 330 -28.80 -10.20 -39.15
CA ALA A 330 -28.07 -8.95 -39.02
C ALA A 330 -26.56 -9.22 -38.93
N GLY A 331 -25.99 -9.64 -40.06
CA GLY A 331 -24.61 -9.35 -40.39
C GLY A 331 -24.66 -8.46 -41.63
N ASP A 332 -24.22 -7.20 -41.51
CA ASP A 332 -24.03 -6.37 -42.70
C ASP A 332 -22.83 -6.91 -43.50
N ALA A 333 -22.92 -6.81 -44.82
CA ALA A 333 -22.22 -7.68 -45.72
C ALA A 333 -20.76 -7.29 -45.91
N SER A 334 -19.91 -8.31 -45.87
CA SER A 334 -18.75 -8.35 -46.74
C SER A 334 -19.20 -8.47 -48.20
N GLU A 335 -18.92 -7.48 -49.03
CA GLU A 335 -18.58 -7.70 -50.43
C GLU A 335 -17.29 -6.90 -50.73
N LEU A 336 -16.22 -7.47 -51.30
CA LEU A 336 -16.14 -8.20 -52.58
C LEU A 336 -16.56 -7.30 -53.76
N LEU A 337 -15.88 -7.25 -54.89
CA LEU A 337 -14.49 -7.55 -55.24
C LEU A 337 -14.27 -6.86 -56.59
N ARG A 338 -13.08 -6.29 -56.82
CA ARG A 338 -12.61 -5.87 -58.17
C ARG A 338 -13.41 -4.64 -58.68
N VAL A 339 -13.01 -3.90 -59.71
CA VAL A 339 -12.46 -4.36 -60.98
C VAL A 339 -11.63 -3.28 -61.71
N PHE A 340 -10.38 -3.59 -62.04
CA PHE A 340 -9.87 -3.47 -63.42
C PHE A 340 -9.99 -4.88 -64.02
N GLU A 341 -10.69 -5.17 -65.13
CA GLU A 341 -11.59 -4.35 -65.98
C GLU A 341 -12.96 -5.04 -66.16
N GLY A 342 -14.05 -4.27 -66.21
CA GLY A 342 -15.39 -4.76 -66.59
C GLY A 342 -16.23 -5.49 -65.51
N ASP A 343 -17.24 -4.77 -65.01
CA ASP A 343 -18.61 -5.22 -64.68
C ASP A 343 -18.94 -6.41 -63.74
N ALA A 344 -19.88 -6.08 -62.85
CA ALA A 344 -20.94 -6.92 -62.29
C ALA A 344 -20.59 -8.03 -61.28
N VAL A 345 -20.79 -7.68 -60.02
CA VAL A 345 -21.35 -8.57 -59.00
C VAL A 345 -22.51 -9.39 -59.60
N LYS A 346 -22.46 -10.71 -59.42
CA LYS A 346 -23.63 -11.59 -59.51
C LYS A 346 -23.66 -12.55 -58.33
N ALA A 347 -23.97 -12.00 -57.16
CA ALA A 347 -24.54 -12.78 -56.07
C ALA A 347 -25.86 -13.41 -56.56
N ALA A 348 -25.84 -14.72 -56.83
CA ALA A 348 -27.02 -15.46 -57.27
C ALA A 348 -27.80 -15.95 -56.04
N VAL A 349 -28.72 -15.12 -55.56
CA VAL A 349 -29.74 -15.50 -54.56
C VAL A 349 -30.72 -16.48 -55.20
N ILE A 350 -30.81 -17.73 -54.72
CA ILE A 350 -32.00 -18.57 -54.91
C ILE A 350 -32.45 -19.17 -53.57
N GLN A 351 -33.23 -18.36 -52.87
CA GLN A 351 -34.58 -18.69 -52.43
C GLN A 351 -34.82 -20.14 -51.93
N MET A 352 -34.80 -20.28 -50.61
CA MET A 352 -35.42 -21.40 -49.89
C MET A 352 -36.92 -21.14 -49.77
N SER A 353 -37.77 -22.00 -50.36
CA SER A 353 -39.20 -22.05 -50.04
C SER A 353 -39.47 -23.17 -49.05
N ILE A 354 -40.38 -22.92 -48.10
CA ILE A 354 -40.85 -23.93 -47.15
C ILE A 354 -42.20 -24.43 -47.63
N GLU A 355 -42.24 -25.66 -48.13
CA GLU A 355 -43.47 -26.43 -48.36
C GLU A 355 -43.45 -27.65 -47.45
N ASP A 356 -44.57 -27.88 -46.73
CA ASP A 356 -44.78 -28.95 -45.75
C ASP A 356 -43.67 -29.18 -44.70
N GLY A 357 -42.98 -28.09 -44.34
CA GLY A 357 -41.99 -28.07 -43.27
C GLY A 357 -40.56 -28.36 -43.72
N GLU A 358 -40.34 -28.72 -44.98
CA GLU A 358 -39.00 -28.82 -45.56
C GLU A 358 -38.60 -27.52 -46.25
N ILE A 359 -37.38 -27.07 -45.95
CA ILE A 359 -36.66 -26.12 -46.79
C ILE A 359 -36.24 -26.84 -48.07
N LYS A 360 -36.82 -26.47 -49.21
CA LYS A 360 -36.32 -26.88 -50.52
C LYS A 360 -35.43 -25.78 -51.09
N THR A 361 -34.16 -26.12 -51.30
CA THR A 361 -33.27 -25.38 -52.21
C THR A 361 -33.40 -25.97 -53.61
N THR A 362 -33.82 -25.16 -54.58
CA THR A 362 -33.77 -25.54 -55.99
C THR A 362 -32.37 -25.28 -56.53
N SER A 363 -31.63 -26.32 -56.92
CA SER A 363 -30.24 -26.17 -57.38
C SER A 363 -30.16 -25.60 -58.79
N MET A 364 -29.36 -24.55 -58.98
CA MET A 364 -28.57 -24.39 -60.21
C MET A 364 -27.11 -24.08 -59.84
N ALA A 365 -26.20 -24.79 -60.51
CA ALA A 365 -24.75 -24.79 -60.27
C ALA A 365 -24.03 -23.68 -61.11
N PRO A 366 -22.71 -23.41 -60.97
CA PRO A 366 -21.70 -24.21 -60.25
C PRO A 366 -20.63 -23.46 -59.38
N THR A 367 -20.01 -24.24 -58.49
CA THR A 367 -18.63 -24.15 -57.92
C THR A 367 -18.12 -22.89 -57.22
N ALA A 368 -17.88 -22.98 -55.91
CA ALA A 368 -16.54 -22.94 -55.26
C ALA A 368 -16.67 -23.20 -53.73
N ASP A 369 -15.64 -23.78 -53.10
CA ASP A 369 -15.67 -24.41 -51.77
C ASP A 369 -16.26 -23.63 -50.58
N ARG A 370 -17.08 -24.30 -49.76
CA ARG A 370 -16.83 -24.45 -48.30
C ARG A 370 -17.75 -25.47 -47.60
N VAL A 371 -17.24 -26.02 -46.50
CA VAL A 371 -17.83 -27.09 -45.66
C VAL A 371 -19.02 -26.59 -44.82
N LEU A 372 -20.00 -27.46 -44.56
CA LEU A 372 -21.02 -27.26 -43.52
C LEU A 372 -21.40 -28.59 -42.86
N SER A 373 -20.94 -28.81 -41.62
CA SER A 373 -21.47 -29.85 -40.74
C SER A 373 -22.58 -29.28 -39.85
N LEU A 374 -23.70 -30.00 -39.73
CA LEU A 374 -24.74 -29.70 -38.74
C LEU A 374 -24.75 -30.79 -37.67
N ASN A 375 -24.64 -30.38 -36.41
CA ASN A 375 -24.86 -31.22 -35.23
C ASN A 375 -25.90 -30.56 -34.33
N TYR A 376 -26.82 -31.36 -33.80
CA TYR A 376 -27.78 -30.98 -32.76
C TYR A 376 -27.90 -32.15 -31.77
N GLY A 377 -28.06 -31.84 -30.49
CA GLY A 377 -28.44 -32.81 -29.44
C GLY A 377 -29.66 -32.30 -28.67
N PRO A 378 -30.01 -32.86 -27.49
CA PRO A 378 -29.44 -34.04 -26.82
C PRO A 378 -30.48 -35.19 -26.62
N PHE A 379 -30.07 -36.22 -25.85
CA PHE A 379 -30.80 -37.45 -25.44
C PHE A 379 -30.70 -38.71 -26.33
N ASP A 380 -30.25 -39.78 -25.67
CA ASP A 380 -30.38 -41.22 -25.94
C ASP A 380 -30.05 -41.84 -27.32
N ASN A 381 -28.81 -42.38 -27.40
CA ASN A 381 -28.48 -43.67 -28.05
C ASN A 381 -29.09 -43.99 -29.43
N GLY A 382 -29.08 -43.04 -30.37
CA GLY A 382 -29.42 -43.24 -31.79
C GLY A 382 -28.21 -43.23 -32.73
N PRO A 383 -28.23 -43.94 -33.88
CA PRO A 383 -27.12 -43.99 -34.83
C PRO A 383 -27.08 -42.77 -35.77
N LEU A 384 -25.86 -42.33 -36.10
CA LEU A 384 -25.63 -41.36 -37.18
C LEU A 384 -25.89 -42.03 -38.54
N ILE A 385 -26.72 -41.42 -39.39
CA ILE A 385 -26.84 -41.80 -40.81
C ILE A 385 -26.33 -40.63 -41.65
N SER A 386 -25.33 -40.91 -42.49
CA SER A 386 -24.88 -40.02 -43.55
C SER A 386 -25.19 -40.65 -44.90
N VAL A 387 -25.71 -39.87 -45.85
CA VAL A 387 -26.02 -40.32 -47.21
C VAL A 387 -25.15 -39.54 -48.19
N GLY A 388 -24.23 -40.24 -48.85
CA GLY A 388 -23.45 -39.67 -49.94
C GLY A 388 -24.26 -39.61 -51.24
N ALA A 389 -23.97 -38.62 -52.10
CA ALA A 389 -24.54 -38.51 -53.43
C ALA A 389 -23.96 -39.57 -54.38
N GLY A 390 -24.40 -40.81 -54.22
CA GLY A 390 -23.95 -41.97 -54.99
C GLY A 390 -24.61 -43.24 -54.47
N SER A 391 -25.48 -43.83 -55.28
CA SER A 391 -26.41 -44.90 -54.87
C SER A 391 -25.73 -46.24 -54.55
N VAL A 392 -25.39 -46.48 -53.27
CA VAL A 392 -25.59 -47.75 -52.52
C VAL A 392 -25.50 -47.44 -51.01
N ALA A 393 -26.48 -47.88 -50.21
CA ALA A 393 -26.40 -47.79 -48.75
C ALA A 393 -25.64 -49.00 -48.17
N CYS A 394 -24.37 -48.80 -47.76
CA CYS A 394 -23.58 -49.79 -47.04
C CYS A 394 -23.41 -49.40 -45.56
N SER A 395 -23.98 -50.18 -44.64
CA SER A 395 -23.76 -49.99 -43.20
C SER A 395 -22.41 -50.58 -42.77
N TRP A 396 -21.48 -49.73 -42.33
CA TRP A 396 -20.23 -50.19 -41.74
C TRP A 396 -20.42 -50.48 -40.24
N SER A 397 -20.42 -51.76 -39.89
CA SER A 397 -20.68 -52.23 -38.51
C SER A 397 -19.42 -52.20 -37.63
N CYS A 398 -18.94 -50.99 -37.28
CA CYS A 398 -17.79 -50.77 -36.39
C CYS A 398 -17.92 -51.50 -35.03
N GLY A 399 -19.15 -51.78 -34.60
CA GLY A 399 -19.50 -52.38 -33.31
C GLY A 399 -19.08 -53.85 -33.07
N ARG A 400 -18.47 -54.56 -34.03
CA ARG A 400 -17.83 -55.87 -33.78
C ARG A 400 -16.33 -55.77 -33.51
N THR A 401 -15.60 -54.90 -34.23
CA THR A 401 -14.15 -54.72 -34.05
C THR A 401 -13.86 -53.99 -32.74
N LEU A 402 -14.59 -52.90 -32.45
CA LEU A 402 -14.47 -52.16 -31.19
C LEU A 402 -14.80 -53.04 -29.96
N ARG A 403 -15.82 -53.91 -30.03
CA ARG A 403 -16.13 -54.84 -28.93
C ARG A 403 -15.09 -55.94 -28.73
N LYS A 404 -14.34 -56.34 -29.76
CA LYS A 404 -13.19 -57.24 -29.61
C LYS A 404 -11.98 -56.50 -29.01
N LEU A 405 -11.72 -55.26 -29.42
CA LEU A 405 -10.64 -54.43 -28.89
C LEU A 405 -10.85 -54.11 -27.39
N HIS A 406 -12.06 -53.66 -27.03
CA HIS A 406 -12.46 -53.38 -25.65
C HIS A 406 -12.38 -54.62 -24.74
N ARG A 407 -12.67 -55.83 -25.25
CA ARG A 407 -12.47 -57.06 -24.46
C ARG A 407 -10.99 -57.42 -24.30
N ARG A 408 -10.15 -57.22 -25.31
CA ARG A 408 -8.69 -57.45 -25.22
C ARG A 408 -8.02 -56.51 -24.20
N LEU A 409 -8.36 -55.22 -24.25
CA LEU A 409 -7.87 -54.21 -23.31
C LEU A 409 -8.29 -54.48 -21.84
N ILE A 410 -9.35 -55.25 -21.61
CA ILE A 410 -9.79 -55.68 -20.27
C ILE A 410 -9.21 -57.05 -19.88
N SER A 411 -8.87 -57.92 -20.85
CA SER A 411 -8.37 -59.27 -20.57
C SER A 411 -6.85 -59.35 -20.35
N ASP A 412 -6.08 -58.45 -20.97
CA ASP A 412 -4.62 -58.41 -20.81
C ASP A 412 -4.28 -57.66 -19.51
N GLY A 413 -4.58 -58.34 -18.39
CA GLY A 413 -4.63 -57.73 -17.07
C GLY A 413 -3.28 -57.34 -16.48
N SER A 414 -3.10 -56.04 -16.26
CA SER A 414 -2.37 -55.54 -15.11
C SER A 414 -3.36 -55.31 -13.97
N ALA A 415 -3.09 -55.90 -12.80
CA ALA A 415 -4.00 -55.83 -11.66
C ALA A 415 -3.97 -54.42 -11.04
N GLY A 416 -4.92 -53.56 -11.42
CA GLY A 416 -4.90 -52.16 -10.96
C GLY A 416 -5.94 -51.21 -11.55
N GLY A 417 -7.17 -51.67 -11.84
CA GLY A 417 -8.32 -50.77 -12.00
C GLY A 417 -8.23 -49.63 -13.05
N VAL A 418 -7.39 -49.77 -14.07
CA VAL A 418 -7.10 -48.69 -15.04
C VAL A 418 -8.30 -48.44 -15.96
N GLN A 419 -9.09 -47.41 -15.67
CA GLN A 419 -10.13 -46.93 -16.59
C GLN A 419 -9.52 -46.12 -17.73
N THR A 420 -9.22 -46.78 -18.84
CA THR A 420 -8.66 -46.16 -20.04
C THR A 420 -9.76 -45.53 -20.89
N ARG A 421 -9.82 -44.19 -20.98
CA ARG A 421 -10.78 -43.49 -21.86
C ARG A 421 -10.21 -43.40 -23.28
N LEU A 422 -10.86 -44.06 -24.23
CA LEU A 422 -10.58 -43.92 -25.67
C LEU A 422 -11.26 -42.67 -26.23
N LYS A 423 -10.50 -41.82 -26.92
CA LYS A 423 -10.99 -40.74 -27.79
C LYS A 423 -10.51 -41.01 -29.23
N MET A 424 -11.28 -40.52 -30.19
CA MET A 424 -10.99 -40.68 -31.61
C MET A 424 -11.13 -39.31 -32.27
N ASP A 425 -10.09 -38.89 -33.00
CA ASP A 425 -10.18 -37.71 -33.84
C ASP A 425 -10.83 -38.09 -35.19
N PRO A 426 -12.00 -37.52 -35.55
CA PRO A 426 -12.66 -37.84 -36.81
C PRO A 426 -11.93 -37.31 -38.05
N ALA A 427 -11.05 -36.31 -37.92
CA ALA A 427 -10.39 -35.66 -39.05
C ALA A 427 -9.18 -36.47 -39.55
N ASP A 428 -8.35 -36.99 -38.63
CA ASP A 428 -7.02 -37.52 -38.94
C ASP A 428 -6.88 -39.05 -38.78
N HIS A 429 -8.00 -39.78 -38.59
CA HIS A 429 -8.02 -41.23 -38.34
C HIS A 429 -7.14 -41.70 -37.16
N LEU A 430 -6.89 -40.81 -36.20
CA LEU A 430 -6.11 -41.09 -35.00
C LEU A 430 -7.05 -41.51 -33.85
N MET A 431 -6.83 -42.69 -33.28
CA MET A 431 -7.36 -43.03 -31.96
C MET A 431 -6.29 -42.76 -30.91
N TRP A 432 -6.70 -42.37 -29.71
CA TRP A 432 -5.82 -42.33 -28.56
C TRP A 432 -6.54 -42.70 -27.27
N SER A 433 -5.76 -43.04 -26.25
CA SER A 433 -6.28 -43.23 -24.91
C SER A 433 -5.33 -42.70 -23.86
N VAL A 434 -5.88 -42.39 -22.70
CA VAL A 434 -5.12 -42.12 -21.48
C VAL A 434 -5.58 -43.08 -20.41
N SER A 435 -4.62 -43.80 -19.82
CA SER A 435 -4.81 -44.62 -18.64
C SER A 435 -4.81 -43.75 -17.37
N SER A 436 -5.32 -44.28 -16.26
CA SER A 436 -5.43 -43.54 -14.99
C SER A 436 -4.10 -43.18 -14.33
N ASP A 437 -3.00 -43.77 -14.77
CA ASP A 437 -1.62 -43.44 -14.41
C ASP A 437 -0.97 -42.40 -15.36
N GLY A 438 -1.75 -41.83 -16.29
CA GLY A 438 -1.33 -40.74 -17.17
C GLY A 438 -0.67 -41.15 -18.49
N LEU A 439 -0.52 -42.46 -18.76
CA LEU A 439 0.14 -42.92 -19.99
C LEU A 439 -0.75 -42.68 -21.22
N VAL A 440 -0.28 -41.83 -22.14
CA VAL A 440 -0.95 -41.58 -23.43
C VAL A 440 -0.54 -42.67 -24.43
N GLN A 441 -1.51 -43.37 -25.02
CA GLN A 441 -1.31 -44.31 -26.13
C GLN A 441 -1.97 -43.76 -27.40
N LEU A 442 -1.24 -43.80 -28.52
CA LEU A 442 -1.68 -43.32 -29.84
C LEU A 442 -1.77 -44.49 -30.82
N TRP A 443 -2.79 -44.50 -31.67
CA TRP A 443 -2.98 -45.48 -32.73
C TRP A 443 -3.38 -44.78 -34.03
N ALA A 444 -2.62 -45.01 -35.09
CA ALA A 444 -2.88 -44.48 -36.43
C ALA A 444 -3.23 -45.62 -37.40
N SER A 445 -4.05 -45.30 -38.41
CA SER A 445 -4.39 -46.22 -39.50
C SER A 445 -3.67 -45.84 -40.78
N GLU A 446 -2.51 -46.45 -41.05
CA GLU A 446 -1.88 -46.38 -42.38
C GLU A 446 -2.40 -47.50 -43.29
N GLY A 447 -2.75 -47.16 -44.53
CA GLY A 447 -3.03 -48.15 -45.59
C GLY A 447 -4.22 -49.10 -45.34
N GLY A 448 -5.17 -48.74 -44.46
CA GLY A 448 -6.33 -49.59 -44.14
C GLY A 448 -6.04 -50.73 -43.15
N GLY A 449 -4.84 -50.75 -42.55
CA GLY A 449 -4.49 -51.60 -41.41
C GLY A 449 -4.25 -50.75 -40.15
N LEU A 450 -4.61 -51.27 -38.98
CA LEU A 450 -4.29 -50.61 -37.71
C LEU A 450 -2.80 -50.84 -37.40
N VAL A 451 -1.96 -49.81 -37.56
CA VAL A 451 -0.54 -49.88 -37.21
C VAL A 451 -0.37 -49.42 -35.77
N VAL A 452 0.13 -50.33 -34.92
CA VAL A 452 0.32 -50.07 -33.50
C VAL A 452 1.65 -49.36 -33.27
N VAL A 453 1.62 -48.03 -33.16
CA VAL A 453 2.77 -47.20 -32.79
C VAL A 453 2.66 -46.82 -31.31
N VAL A 454 3.03 -47.74 -30.41
CA VAL A 454 3.12 -47.41 -28.98
C VAL A 454 4.30 -46.47 -28.75
N ARG A 455 4.02 -45.18 -28.57
CA ARG A 455 4.90 -44.26 -27.84
C ARG A 455 4.35 -44.11 -26.44
N SER A 456 5.04 -44.68 -25.46
CA SER A 456 4.77 -44.43 -24.04
C SER A 456 5.35 -43.09 -23.64
N PHE A 457 4.53 -42.17 -23.14
CA PHE A 457 4.97 -40.94 -22.50
C PHE A 457 4.78 -41.08 -20.99
N SER A 458 5.83 -40.79 -20.20
CA SER A 458 5.73 -40.68 -18.74
C SER A 458 4.99 -39.39 -18.38
N PRO A 459 4.20 -39.34 -17.28
CA PRO A 459 3.44 -38.14 -16.91
C PRO A 459 4.30 -36.89 -16.71
N ASP A 460 5.55 -37.06 -16.30
CA ASP A 460 6.54 -35.98 -16.05
C ASP A 460 6.86 -35.12 -17.28
N ILE A 461 6.41 -35.51 -18.48
CA ILE A 461 6.76 -34.87 -19.76
C ILE A 461 5.53 -34.27 -20.48
N MET A 462 4.29 -34.46 -19.97
CA MET A 462 3.05 -34.25 -20.76
C MET A 462 2.04 -33.23 -20.18
N LEU A 463 2.46 -32.27 -19.34
CA LEU A 463 1.64 -31.09 -18.99
C LEU A 463 2.40 -29.75 -19.01
N THR A 464 3.28 -29.57 -19.99
CA THR A 464 3.36 -28.29 -20.69
C THR A 464 3.10 -28.56 -22.17
N GLU A 465 2.35 -27.69 -22.85
CA GLU A 465 2.78 -27.39 -24.21
C GLU A 465 4.10 -26.67 -23.99
N THR A 466 5.20 -27.31 -24.35
CA THR A 466 6.51 -26.66 -24.37
C THR A 466 6.37 -25.40 -25.23
N GLY A 467 6.32 -24.22 -24.60
CA GLY A 467 6.56 -23.00 -25.34
C GLY A 467 7.90 -23.19 -26.03
N LYS A 468 7.96 -22.89 -27.33
CA LYS A 468 9.08 -23.34 -28.14
C LYS A 468 10.36 -22.73 -27.58
N TYR A 469 11.25 -23.58 -27.10
CA TYR A 469 12.59 -23.14 -26.73
C TYR A 469 13.40 -22.97 -28.02
N VAL A 470 14.21 -21.91 -28.04
CA VAL A 470 15.15 -21.62 -29.11
C VAL A 470 16.55 -21.73 -28.53
N ASP A 471 17.38 -22.57 -29.14
CA ASP A 471 18.73 -22.85 -28.66
C ASP A 471 19.70 -21.73 -29.06
N PHE A 472 20.53 -21.30 -28.11
CA PHE A 472 21.66 -20.38 -28.31
C PHE A 472 22.87 -20.94 -27.56
N GLY A 473 23.53 -21.95 -28.15
CA GLY A 473 24.66 -22.63 -27.50
C GLY A 473 24.20 -23.45 -26.29
N ASP A 474 24.79 -23.20 -25.12
CA ASP A 474 24.46 -23.91 -23.86
C ASP A 474 23.15 -23.43 -23.20
N ILE A 475 22.48 -22.40 -23.73
CA ILE A 475 21.17 -21.91 -23.24
C ILE A 475 20.03 -22.22 -24.21
N GLN A 476 18.83 -22.43 -23.67
CA GLN A 476 17.58 -22.57 -24.42
C GLN A 476 16.59 -21.51 -23.90
N VAL A 477 16.07 -20.66 -24.79
CA VAL A 477 15.22 -19.51 -24.40
C VAL A 477 13.80 -19.70 -24.88
N HIS A 478 12.82 -19.53 -23.99
CA HIS A 478 11.40 -19.64 -24.33
C HIS A 478 10.98 -18.54 -25.33
N GLU A 479 10.30 -18.91 -26.43
CA GLU A 479 9.97 -18.03 -27.57
C GLU A 479 9.34 -16.69 -27.16
N ILE A 480 8.41 -16.69 -26.20
CA ILE A 480 7.78 -15.46 -25.65
C ILE A 480 8.81 -14.50 -25.05
N LEU A 481 9.75 -14.98 -24.22
CA LEU A 481 10.80 -14.14 -23.64
C LEU A 481 11.76 -13.66 -24.72
N LYS A 482 12.16 -14.56 -25.63
CA LYS A 482 13.02 -14.22 -26.78
C LYS A 482 12.41 -13.07 -27.59
N ASP A 483 11.15 -13.20 -27.97
CA ASP A 483 10.43 -12.20 -28.74
C ASP A 483 10.28 -10.87 -28.00
N ALA A 484 9.99 -10.89 -26.70
CA ALA A 484 9.92 -9.66 -25.90
C ALA A 484 11.29 -8.95 -25.87
N VAL A 485 12.39 -9.67 -25.66
CA VAL A 485 13.75 -9.12 -25.69
C VAL A 485 14.05 -8.53 -27.08
N GLU A 486 13.93 -9.32 -28.14
CA GLU A 486 14.34 -8.93 -29.49
C GLU A 486 13.48 -7.83 -30.11
N LYS A 487 12.17 -7.81 -29.82
CA LYS A 487 11.20 -6.90 -30.46
C LYS A 487 10.87 -5.68 -29.59
N ASN A 488 10.89 -5.81 -28.26
CA ASN A 488 10.45 -4.74 -27.35
C ASN A 488 11.59 -4.10 -26.53
N ILE A 489 12.71 -4.80 -26.33
CA ILE A 489 13.82 -4.32 -25.48
C ILE A 489 15.00 -3.85 -26.35
N LEU A 490 15.61 -4.73 -27.13
CA LEU A 490 16.83 -4.44 -27.90
C LEU A 490 16.71 -3.30 -28.95
N PRO A 491 15.56 -3.03 -29.60
CA PRO A 491 15.45 -1.92 -30.54
C PRO A 491 15.71 -0.56 -29.89
N GLY A 492 16.79 0.09 -30.32
CA GLY A 492 17.35 1.34 -29.76
C GLY A 492 18.59 1.14 -28.87
N THR A 493 18.80 -0.06 -28.32
CA THR A 493 19.95 -0.37 -27.44
C THR A 493 21.27 -0.55 -28.17
N GLY A 494 21.25 -0.71 -29.49
CA GLY A 494 22.43 -0.94 -30.32
C GLY A 494 23.19 -2.24 -30.03
N VAL A 495 22.59 -3.17 -29.30
CA VAL A 495 23.05 -4.56 -29.13
C VAL A 495 22.20 -5.44 -30.04
N SER A 496 22.81 -6.29 -30.86
CA SER A 496 22.08 -7.24 -31.70
C SER A 496 21.53 -8.41 -30.87
N PRO A 497 20.45 -9.09 -31.33
CA PRO A 497 19.97 -10.33 -30.71
C PRO A 497 21.07 -11.37 -30.50
N GLN A 498 21.93 -11.58 -31.50
CA GLN A 498 23.00 -12.58 -31.47
C GLN A 498 24.05 -12.26 -30.40
N GLU A 499 24.44 -10.98 -30.27
CA GLU A 499 25.32 -10.53 -29.19
C GLU A 499 24.66 -10.72 -27.82
N PHE A 500 23.41 -10.29 -27.67
CA PHE A 500 22.67 -10.38 -26.40
C PHE A 500 22.58 -11.81 -25.86
N TRP A 501 22.17 -12.77 -26.69
CA TRP A 501 22.06 -14.16 -26.25
C TRP A 501 23.43 -14.79 -25.94
N SER A 502 24.48 -14.44 -26.70
CA SER A 502 25.85 -14.86 -26.39
C SER A 502 26.40 -14.23 -25.11
N TYR A 503 25.96 -13.01 -24.76
CA TYR A 503 26.29 -12.39 -23.47
C TYR A 503 25.59 -13.11 -22.32
N LEU A 504 24.32 -13.49 -22.47
CA LEU A 504 23.58 -14.25 -21.45
C LEU A 504 24.20 -15.62 -21.20
N GLU A 505 24.52 -16.36 -22.27
CA GLU A 505 25.23 -17.65 -22.21
C GLU A 505 26.54 -17.51 -21.42
N LYS A 506 27.39 -16.53 -21.78
CA LYS A 506 28.67 -16.28 -21.10
C LYS A 506 28.49 -15.88 -19.63
N LEU A 507 27.50 -15.05 -19.32
CA LEU A 507 27.23 -14.61 -17.95
C LEU A 507 26.79 -15.79 -17.07
N LEU A 508 25.93 -16.66 -17.60
CA LEU A 508 25.52 -17.89 -16.92
C LEU A 508 26.69 -18.87 -16.77
N ALA A 509 27.57 -18.98 -17.77
CA ALA A 509 28.77 -19.82 -17.69
C ALA A 509 29.84 -19.31 -16.71
N GLU A 510 29.92 -18.00 -16.48
CA GLU A 510 30.88 -17.40 -15.56
C GLU A 510 30.40 -17.45 -14.10
N PHE A 511 29.09 -17.30 -13.85
CA PHE A 511 28.56 -17.04 -12.50
C PHE A 511 27.61 -18.10 -11.92
N SER A 512 27.06 -19.05 -12.70
CA SER A 512 26.06 -19.99 -12.15
C SER A 512 26.65 -20.94 -11.10
N ASP A 513 27.85 -21.46 -11.32
CA ASP A 513 28.49 -22.39 -10.40
C ASP A 513 28.93 -21.67 -9.10
N GLU A 514 29.36 -20.41 -9.19
CA GLU A 514 29.62 -19.55 -8.03
C GLU A 514 28.34 -19.23 -7.23
N ASN A 515 27.22 -18.94 -7.92
CA ASN A 515 25.93 -18.70 -7.26
C ASN A 515 25.45 -19.94 -6.50
N ALA A 516 25.53 -21.12 -7.11
CA ALA A 516 25.18 -22.37 -6.45
C ALA A 516 26.03 -22.63 -5.19
N ALA A 517 27.34 -22.30 -5.23
CA ALA A 517 28.22 -22.40 -4.07
C ALA A 517 27.88 -21.39 -2.96
N LEU A 518 27.49 -20.15 -3.31
CA LEU A 518 27.03 -19.16 -2.32
C LEU A 518 25.75 -19.62 -1.61
N LEU A 519 24.79 -20.20 -2.34
CA LEU A 519 23.58 -20.75 -1.76
C LEU A 519 23.87 -21.95 -0.85
N ALA A 520 24.72 -22.88 -1.27
CA ALA A 520 25.15 -24.00 -0.42
C ALA A 520 25.84 -23.51 0.88
N HIS A 521 26.62 -22.43 0.81
CA HIS A 521 27.23 -21.81 2.00
C HIS A 521 26.19 -21.20 2.96
N ARG A 522 25.02 -20.74 2.48
CA ARG A 522 23.92 -20.35 3.36
C ARG A 522 23.39 -21.55 4.13
N ASP A 523 23.18 -22.68 3.45
CA ASP A 523 22.65 -23.91 4.05
C ASP A 523 23.64 -24.50 5.07
N GLU A 524 24.94 -24.50 4.76
CA GLU A 524 26.01 -24.92 5.68
C GLU A 524 26.04 -24.07 6.95
N LEU A 525 25.92 -22.74 6.82
CA LEU A 525 25.86 -21.82 7.96
C LEU A 525 24.59 -22.03 8.80
N GLN A 526 23.42 -22.19 8.17
CA GLN A 526 22.15 -22.41 8.88
C GLN A 526 22.19 -23.74 9.65
N ALA A 527 22.63 -24.83 9.00
CA ALA A 527 22.76 -26.14 9.64
C ALA A 527 23.73 -26.12 10.85
N ALA A 528 24.83 -25.36 10.76
CA ALA A 528 25.74 -25.16 11.89
C ALA A 528 25.08 -24.39 13.04
N ILE A 529 24.30 -23.34 12.75
CA ILE A 529 23.56 -22.55 13.75
C ILE A 529 22.47 -23.41 14.41
N ASP A 530 21.75 -24.22 13.63
CA ASP A 530 20.72 -25.13 14.15
C ASP A 530 21.30 -26.20 15.06
N GLU A 531 22.48 -26.74 14.72
CA GLU A 531 23.21 -27.66 15.61
C GLU A 531 23.62 -26.95 16.90
N TRP A 532 24.21 -25.74 16.84
CA TRP A 532 24.64 -25.00 18.03
C TRP A 532 23.47 -24.68 18.98
N TYR A 533 22.29 -24.35 18.45
CA TYR A 533 21.08 -24.21 19.25
C TYR A 533 20.58 -25.53 19.85
N ARG A 534 20.49 -26.61 19.05
CA ARG A 534 20.08 -27.95 19.53
C ARG A 534 21.02 -28.50 20.60
N ASP A 535 22.30 -28.19 20.47
CA ASP A 535 23.36 -28.60 21.39
C ASP A 535 23.39 -27.75 22.68
N GLY A 536 22.51 -26.75 22.79
CA GLY A 536 22.23 -25.95 23.98
C GLY A 536 23.11 -24.73 24.17
N CYS A 537 23.60 -24.12 23.08
CA CYS A 537 24.35 -22.86 23.09
C CYS A 537 25.57 -22.87 24.04
N LYS A 538 26.27 -24.01 24.14
CA LYS A 538 27.39 -24.25 25.09
C LYS A 538 28.56 -23.27 24.94
N GLU A 539 28.71 -22.69 23.75
CA GLU A 539 29.71 -21.70 23.42
C GLU A 539 29.04 -20.32 23.26
N ASP A 540 29.74 -19.27 23.68
CA ASP A 540 29.39 -17.89 23.39
C ASP A 540 29.02 -17.66 21.92
N GLN A 541 27.87 -17.03 21.67
CA GLN A 541 27.28 -16.89 20.34
C GLN A 541 28.20 -16.13 19.38
N GLU A 542 28.88 -15.09 19.83
CA GLU A 542 29.72 -14.26 18.96
C GLU A 542 30.98 -15.04 18.54
N LYS A 543 31.62 -15.75 19.47
CA LYS A 543 32.75 -16.66 19.17
C LYS A 543 32.34 -17.78 18.22
N PHE A 544 31.17 -18.38 18.45
CA PHE A 544 30.61 -19.39 17.56
C PHE A 544 30.43 -18.86 16.13
N LEU A 545 29.71 -17.73 15.98
CA LEU A 545 29.41 -17.12 14.68
C LEU A 545 30.68 -16.63 13.96
N LYS A 546 31.71 -16.18 14.69
CA LYS A 546 33.04 -15.87 14.13
C LYS A 546 33.76 -17.13 13.65
N ARG A 547 33.77 -18.23 14.43
CA ARG A 547 34.45 -19.47 14.03
C ARG A 547 33.88 -20.05 12.72
N ILE A 548 32.57 -20.01 12.53
CA ILE A 548 31.94 -20.54 11.32
C ILE A 548 31.97 -19.57 10.11
N GLY A 549 32.51 -18.35 10.27
CA GLY A 549 32.55 -17.36 9.18
C GLY A 549 31.19 -16.68 8.90
N TYR A 550 30.24 -16.73 9.84
CA TYR A 550 29.00 -15.97 9.75
C TYR A 550 29.25 -14.49 10.04
N LEU A 551 29.96 -14.20 11.13
CA LEU A 551 30.55 -12.89 11.40
C LEU A 551 31.94 -12.85 10.77
N VAL A 552 32.15 -11.92 9.85
CA VAL A 552 33.46 -11.73 9.20
C VAL A 552 34.26 -10.64 9.90
N GLU A 553 35.57 -10.66 9.72
CA GLU A 553 36.42 -9.55 10.17
C GLU A 553 36.03 -8.24 9.45
N PRO A 554 35.95 -7.11 10.18
CA PRO A 554 35.65 -5.81 9.57
C PRO A 554 36.81 -5.35 8.68
N PRO A 555 36.57 -4.43 7.72
CA PRO A 555 37.61 -3.95 6.83
C PRO A 555 38.77 -3.31 7.60
N SER A 556 40.01 -3.70 7.28
CA SER A 556 41.23 -3.20 7.93
C SER A 556 41.49 -1.70 7.75
N THR A 557 40.82 -1.09 6.77
CA THR A 557 40.82 0.36 6.52
C THR A 557 39.40 0.91 6.68
N LYS A 558 39.27 2.11 7.26
CA LYS A 558 37.97 2.81 7.34
C LYS A 558 37.29 2.86 5.98
N THR A 559 36.08 2.28 5.90
CA THR A 559 35.23 2.35 4.71
C THR A 559 34.84 3.79 4.43
N THR A 560 34.90 4.19 3.16
CA THR A 560 34.37 5.46 2.68
C THR A 560 33.90 5.27 1.24
N ILE A 561 32.65 5.61 0.95
CA ILE A 561 32.10 5.49 -0.39
C ILE A 561 32.77 6.46 -1.36
N SER A 562 33.00 6.00 -2.58
CA SER A 562 33.62 6.76 -3.67
C SER A 562 32.72 6.84 -4.91
N THR A 563 31.47 6.34 -4.82
CA THR A 563 30.44 6.38 -5.87
C THR A 563 30.31 7.76 -6.49
N ARG A 564 30.27 7.82 -7.83
CA ARG A 564 30.15 9.05 -8.64
C ARG A 564 28.94 8.99 -9.56
N ASN A 565 28.65 10.12 -10.20
CA ASN A 565 27.60 10.24 -11.21
C ASN A 565 26.22 9.83 -10.67
N VAL A 566 25.86 10.30 -9.47
CA VAL A 566 24.59 9.97 -8.80
C VAL A 566 23.63 11.14 -8.96
N ASP A 567 22.39 10.87 -9.37
CA ASP A 567 21.34 11.90 -9.51
C ASP A 567 21.04 12.55 -8.14
N PRO A 568 20.63 13.84 -8.08
CA PRO A 568 20.37 14.54 -6.81
C PRO A 568 19.35 13.85 -5.91
N GLU A 569 18.33 13.21 -6.48
CA GLU A 569 17.30 12.44 -5.78
C GLU A 569 17.83 11.20 -5.04
N MET A 570 18.98 10.69 -5.46
CA MET A 570 19.67 9.55 -4.85
C MET A 570 20.79 9.97 -3.88
N SER A 571 21.02 11.28 -3.68
CA SER A 571 22.21 11.79 -2.98
C SER A 571 21.96 13.08 -2.19
N LEU A 572 21.72 14.19 -2.89
CA LEU A 572 21.66 15.55 -2.34
C LEU A 572 20.31 15.92 -1.71
N LEU A 573 19.25 15.17 -2.03
CA LEU A 573 17.89 15.43 -1.58
C LEU A 573 17.40 14.34 -0.61
N ALA A 574 16.46 14.70 0.26
CA ALA A 574 15.75 13.78 1.14
C ALA A 574 14.25 13.84 0.84
N GLY A 575 13.59 12.68 0.72
CA GLY A 575 12.18 12.60 0.38
C GLY A 575 11.65 11.18 0.22
N PRO A 576 10.32 11.02 0.06
CA PRO A 576 9.67 9.72 -0.14
C PRO A 576 10.20 8.91 -1.34
N GLN A 577 10.21 7.59 -1.16
CA GLN A 577 10.47 6.60 -2.22
C GLN A 577 9.28 5.63 -2.29
N LEU A 578 8.75 5.39 -3.49
CA LEU A 578 7.75 4.34 -3.70
C LEU A 578 8.41 3.00 -3.97
N VAL A 579 7.70 1.91 -3.65
CA VAL A 579 7.91 0.60 -4.25
C VAL A 579 6.63 0.23 -5.00
N VAL A 580 6.75 -0.34 -6.21
CA VAL A 580 5.58 -0.62 -7.05
C VAL A 580 5.81 -1.86 -7.92
N PRO A 581 4.82 -2.77 -8.05
CA PRO A 581 4.96 -3.93 -8.93
C PRO A 581 5.03 -3.51 -10.39
N VAL A 582 6.10 -3.88 -11.09
CA VAL A 582 6.34 -3.45 -12.47
C VAL A 582 5.49 -4.23 -13.48
N ASP A 583 4.98 -5.41 -13.14
CA ASP A 583 4.06 -6.18 -13.98
C ASP A 583 2.75 -5.42 -14.25
N ASN A 584 2.37 -4.48 -13.37
CA ASN A 584 1.21 -3.62 -13.51
C ASN A 584 1.59 -2.25 -14.10
N ALA A 585 1.55 -2.15 -15.43
CA ALA A 585 1.84 -0.91 -16.17
C ALA A 585 1.07 0.32 -15.65
N ARG A 586 -0.18 0.16 -15.17
CA ARG A 586 -0.96 1.27 -14.60
C ARG A 586 -0.39 1.74 -13.26
N TYR A 587 0.11 0.84 -12.42
CA TYR A 587 0.73 1.21 -11.15
C TYR A 587 2.12 1.80 -11.37
N ALA A 588 2.94 1.18 -12.22
CA ALA A 588 4.24 1.71 -12.65
C ALA A 588 4.12 3.15 -13.20
N LEU A 589 3.14 3.44 -14.05
CA LEU A 589 2.86 4.80 -14.54
C LEU A 589 2.43 5.77 -13.44
N ASN A 590 1.68 5.31 -12.43
CA ASN A 590 1.29 6.17 -11.31
C ASN A 590 2.50 6.53 -10.45
N ALA A 591 3.37 5.56 -10.20
CA ALA A 591 4.60 5.76 -9.45
C ALA A 591 5.58 6.67 -10.19
N ALA A 592 5.79 6.44 -11.50
CA ALA A 592 6.64 7.29 -12.33
C ALA A 592 6.18 8.77 -12.34
N ASN A 593 4.87 8.99 -12.31
CA ASN A 593 4.25 10.31 -12.25
C ASN A 593 4.05 10.84 -10.81
N ALA A 594 4.36 10.07 -9.77
CA ALA A 594 4.10 10.41 -8.36
C ALA A 594 4.99 11.53 -7.80
N ARG A 595 5.94 12.03 -8.60
CA ARG A 595 6.81 13.13 -8.20
C ARG A 595 6.04 14.40 -7.85
N TRP A 596 4.91 14.66 -8.51
CA TRP A 596 4.14 15.88 -8.31
C TRP A 596 2.72 15.53 -7.89
N GLY A 597 2.43 15.62 -6.60
CA GLY A 597 1.17 15.20 -6.00
C GLY A 597 0.35 16.37 -5.43
N SER A 598 -0.96 16.40 -5.69
CA SER A 598 -1.86 17.38 -5.07
C SER A 598 -2.06 17.04 -3.59
N LEU A 599 -1.66 17.96 -2.72
CA LEU A 599 -1.94 17.90 -1.29
C LEU A 599 -3.45 17.95 -1.01
N PHE A 600 -4.22 18.61 -1.88
CA PHE A 600 -5.66 18.75 -1.73
C PHE A 600 -6.36 17.42 -2.02
N ASP A 601 -6.03 16.75 -3.12
CA ASP A 601 -6.55 15.41 -3.42
C ASP A 601 -6.13 14.39 -2.34
N ALA A 602 -4.88 14.47 -1.88
CA ALA A 602 -4.33 13.60 -0.85
C ALA A 602 -5.05 13.75 0.50
N ALA A 603 -5.29 14.98 0.97
CA ALA A 603 -6.01 15.25 2.20
C ALA A 603 -7.52 15.00 2.07
N TYR A 604 -8.13 15.34 0.93
CA TYR A 604 -9.56 15.13 0.70
C TYR A 604 -9.94 13.65 0.61
N GLY A 605 -9.08 12.81 0.02
CA GLY A 605 -9.37 11.38 -0.20
C GLY A 605 -9.36 10.51 1.05
N PHE A 606 -8.68 10.93 2.13
CA PHE A 606 -8.32 10.08 3.27
C PHE A 606 -8.70 10.70 4.64
N ASP A 607 -8.38 10.02 5.73
CA ASP A 607 -8.71 10.38 7.12
C ASP A 607 -7.88 11.56 7.70
N VAL A 608 -7.03 12.20 6.87
CA VAL A 608 -6.18 13.35 7.24
C VAL A 608 -6.99 14.56 7.71
N VAL A 609 -8.19 14.76 7.15
CA VAL A 609 -9.16 15.77 7.59
C VAL A 609 -10.45 15.09 8.08
N PRO A 610 -11.19 15.67 9.05
CA PRO A 610 -12.30 15.00 9.73
C PRO A 610 -13.33 14.34 8.80
N GLY A 611 -13.73 13.11 9.15
CA GLY A 611 -14.64 12.28 8.36
C GLY A 611 -13.99 11.66 7.11
N ARG A 612 -14.82 11.01 6.29
CA ARG A 612 -14.41 10.44 4.98
C ARG A 612 -15.19 11.12 3.84
N PRO A 613 -14.65 11.17 2.61
CA PRO A 613 -15.37 11.73 1.48
C PRO A 613 -16.67 10.97 1.20
N ARG A 614 -17.77 11.70 1.00
CA ARG A 614 -19.09 11.13 0.68
C ARG A 614 -19.21 10.81 -0.81
N PRO A 615 -20.07 9.84 -1.21
CA PRO A 615 -20.53 9.73 -2.60
C PRO A 615 -21.21 11.04 -3.05
N GLY A 616 -21.13 11.37 -4.34
CA GLY A 616 -21.87 12.51 -4.93
C GLY A 616 -21.04 13.68 -5.46
N GLY A 617 -19.70 13.63 -5.39
CA GLY A 617 -18.82 14.64 -6.01
C GLY A 617 -18.03 15.47 -4.99
N TYR A 618 -17.90 16.78 -5.25
CA TYR A 618 -17.17 17.70 -4.38
C TYR A 618 -18.06 18.23 -3.25
N ASP A 619 -17.65 17.99 -2.01
CA ASP A 619 -18.25 18.50 -0.78
C ASP A 619 -17.56 19.83 -0.40
N PRO A 620 -18.28 20.98 -0.45
CA PRO A 620 -17.70 22.28 -0.12
C PRO A 620 -17.18 22.38 1.31
N SER A 621 -17.84 21.73 2.28
CA SER A 621 -17.48 21.78 3.70
C SER A 621 -16.21 20.98 3.98
N ARG A 622 -16.07 19.81 3.35
CA ARG A 622 -14.81 19.06 3.37
C ARG A 622 -13.69 19.80 2.63
N GLY A 623 -14.02 20.51 1.55
CA GLY A 623 -13.11 21.40 0.83
C GLY A 623 -12.50 22.50 1.72
N LEU A 624 -13.31 23.11 2.60
CA LEU A 624 -12.83 24.08 3.59
C LEU A 624 -11.84 23.45 4.59
N ALA A 625 -12.14 22.26 5.12
CA ALA A 625 -11.21 21.57 6.03
C ALA A 625 -9.86 21.23 5.36
N VAL A 626 -9.86 20.90 4.06
CA VAL A 626 -8.64 20.71 3.26
C VAL A 626 -7.88 22.02 3.05
N LEU A 627 -8.58 23.13 2.79
CA LEU A 627 -7.97 24.46 2.69
C LEU A 627 -7.31 24.88 4.02
N GLU A 628 -7.99 24.70 5.16
CA GLU A 628 -7.44 24.97 6.49
C GLU A 628 -6.19 24.13 6.79
N PHE A 629 -6.24 22.83 6.49
CA PHE A 629 -5.08 21.94 6.60
C PHE A 629 -3.91 22.43 5.74
N ALA A 630 -4.15 22.76 4.46
CA ALA A 630 -3.11 23.24 3.56
C ALA A 630 -2.52 24.60 3.97
N PHE A 631 -3.36 25.54 4.42
CA PHE A 631 -2.88 26.82 4.96
C PHE A 631 -2.00 26.63 6.19
N LYS A 632 -2.33 25.69 7.09
CA LYS A 632 -1.48 25.35 8.24
C LYS A 632 -0.12 24.79 7.80
N GLN A 633 -0.05 23.99 6.73
CA GLN A 633 1.22 23.53 6.19
C GLN A 633 2.02 24.70 5.57
N LEU A 634 1.39 25.55 4.77
CA LEU A 634 2.05 26.72 4.14
C LEU A 634 2.56 27.73 5.19
N ASP A 635 1.81 27.99 6.27
CA ASP A 635 2.24 28.84 7.39
C ASP A 635 3.48 28.27 8.10
N SER A 636 3.63 26.94 8.13
CA SER A 636 4.77 26.24 8.76
C SER A 636 6.01 26.21 7.85
N ILE A 637 5.81 25.89 6.56
CA ILE A 637 6.90 25.61 5.60
C ILE A 637 7.37 26.88 4.87
N LEU A 638 6.45 27.81 4.60
CA LEU A 638 6.70 29.07 3.88
C LEU A 638 6.18 30.27 4.69
N PRO A 639 6.65 30.48 5.93
CA PRO A 639 6.09 31.47 6.84
C PRO A 639 6.17 32.89 6.27
N LEU A 640 5.12 33.68 6.50
CA LEU A 640 5.04 35.09 6.08
C LEU A 640 5.47 36.04 7.20
N VAL A 641 5.82 37.27 6.83
CA VAL A 641 6.16 38.34 7.79
C VAL A 641 4.86 38.94 8.36
N GLY A 642 4.49 38.51 9.57
CA GLY A 642 3.40 39.13 10.36
C GLY A 642 1.99 38.90 9.81
N ALA A 643 1.79 37.84 9.02
CA ALA A 643 0.51 37.45 8.42
C ALA A 643 0.43 35.92 8.28
N LYS A 644 -0.75 35.40 7.94
CA LYS A 644 -0.96 33.99 7.54
C LYS A 644 -1.34 33.85 6.07
N TRP A 645 -1.09 32.69 5.48
CA TRP A 645 -1.49 32.39 4.09
C TRP A 645 -3.01 32.50 3.87
N SER A 646 -3.82 32.11 4.86
CA SER A 646 -5.27 32.25 4.82
C SER A 646 -5.76 33.71 4.82
N GLU A 647 -4.93 34.66 5.24
CA GLU A 647 -5.24 36.09 5.24
C GLU A 647 -4.92 36.79 3.91
N LEU A 648 -4.30 36.10 2.94
CA LEU A 648 -3.89 36.72 1.69
C LEU A 648 -5.08 37.04 0.77
N ALA A 649 -5.04 38.23 0.16
CA ALA A 649 -6.08 38.73 -0.76
C ALA A 649 -5.55 38.97 -2.18
N SER A 650 -4.28 39.39 -2.33
CA SER A 650 -3.62 39.51 -3.63
C SER A 650 -2.12 39.23 -3.51
N ILE A 651 -1.51 38.77 -4.60
CA ILE A 651 -0.09 38.39 -4.69
C ILE A 651 0.48 38.94 -6.01
N TRP A 652 1.73 39.40 -6.00
CA TRP A 652 2.48 39.83 -7.18
C TRP A 652 3.99 39.62 -6.97
N VAL A 653 4.76 39.81 -8.02
CA VAL A 653 6.23 39.86 -7.96
C VAL A 653 6.65 41.33 -8.11
N ASP A 654 7.51 41.82 -7.21
CA ASP A 654 8.02 43.18 -7.26
C ASP A 654 9.14 43.37 -8.31
N SER A 655 9.60 44.60 -8.50
CA SER A 655 10.68 44.92 -9.46
C SER A 655 12.04 44.32 -9.10
N ARG A 656 12.18 43.69 -7.92
CA ARG A 656 13.39 42.97 -7.48
C ARG A 656 13.21 41.45 -7.59
N GLY A 657 12.12 40.98 -8.20
CA GLY A 657 11.81 39.56 -8.35
C GLY A 657 11.29 38.89 -7.07
N GLN A 658 10.92 39.66 -6.04
CA GLN A 658 10.45 39.10 -4.77
C GLN A 658 8.94 38.92 -4.76
N LEU A 659 8.46 37.85 -4.13
CA LEU A 659 7.03 37.63 -3.93
C LEU A 659 6.50 38.55 -2.83
N VAL A 660 5.53 39.40 -3.18
CA VAL A 660 4.86 40.31 -2.26
C VAL A 660 3.36 40.04 -2.30
N ALA A 661 2.71 40.14 -1.15
CA ALA A 661 1.28 39.93 -1.01
C ALA A 661 0.61 41.05 -0.20
N SER A 662 -0.69 41.24 -0.40
CA SER A 662 -1.55 42.04 0.46
C SER A 662 -2.49 41.11 1.22
N THR A 663 -2.64 41.33 2.51
CA THR A 663 -3.70 40.68 3.31
C THR A 663 -5.07 41.29 3.01
N THR A 664 -6.13 40.60 3.46
CA THR A 664 -7.52 41.11 3.48
C THR A 664 -7.65 42.45 4.21
N LYS A 665 -6.79 42.71 5.20
CA LYS A 665 -6.69 43.98 5.94
C LYS A 665 -5.82 45.04 5.24
N ARG A 666 -5.50 44.85 3.95
CA ARG A 666 -4.67 45.73 3.09
C ARG A 666 -3.26 46.01 3.65
N LYS A 667 -2.70 45.10 4.46
CA LYS A 667 -1.30 45.17 4.90
C LYS A 667 -0.42 44.42 3.91
N SER A 668 0.70 45.01 3.50
CA SER A 668 1.71 44.34 2.69
C SER A 668 2.50 43.34 3.55
N THR A 669 2.80 42.17 2.98
CA THR A 669 3.62 41.12 3.57
C THR A 669 4.41 40.40 2.46
N GLY A 670 5.31 39.51 2.85
CA GLY A 670 6.09 38.64 1.98
C GLY A 670 6.61 37.44 2.76
N LEU A 671 7.34 36.54 2.09
CA LEU A 671 7.99 35.41 2.74
C LEU A 671 9.02 35.89 3.77
N LYS A 672 9.08 35.22 4.92
CA LYS A 672 10.12 35.41 5.95
C LYS A 672 11.52 35.04 5.42
N SER A 673 11.57 34.11 4.46
CA SER A 673 12.75 33.74 3.67
C SER A 673 12.47 34.03 2.18
N PRO A 674 12.79 35.24 1.66
CA PRO A 674 12.44 35.62 0.29
C PRO A 674 13.02 34.71 -0.80
N SER A 675 14.17 34.08 -0.55
CA SER A 675 14.83 33.12 -1.44
C SER A 675 14.08 31.80 -1.64
N ALA A 676 13.06 31.51 -0.82
CA ALA A 676 12.23 30.32 -1.00
C ALA A 676 11.31 30.43 -2.23
N PHE A 677 11.01 31.64 -2.73
CA PHE A 677 10.33 31.83 -4.01
C PHE A 677 11.34 31.83 -5.16
N ILE A 678 11.21 30.87 -6.10
CA ILE A 678 12.21 30.67 -7.16
C ILE A 678 11.65 30.86 -8.58
N GLY A 679 10.33 30.86 -8.76
CA GLY A 679 9.74 31.05 -10.08
C GLY A 679 8.22 31.00 -10.13
N TYR A 680 7.67 31.13 -11.33
CA TYR A 680 6.23 31.09 -11.57
C TYR A 680 5.89 30.62 -12.99
N ARG A 681 4.65 30.16 -13.19
CA ARG A 681 4.10 29.78 -14.50
C ARG A 681 2.84 30.60 -14.81
N GLY A 682 2.78 31.14 -16.03
CA GLY A 682 1.74 32.11 -16.41
C GLY A 682 2.02 33.51 -15.86
N ASN A 683 1.00 34.15 -15.30
CA ASN A 683 1.11 35.45 -14.62
C ASN A 683 1.16 35.21 -13.10
N ALA A 684 2.18 35.71 -12.40
CA ALA A 684 2.36 35.45 -10.97
C ALA A 684 1.15 35.83 -10.07
N SER A 685 0.34 36.81 -10.47
CA SER A 685 -0.88 37.19 -9.72
C SER A 685 -2.10 36.29 -9.96
N LYS A 686 -2.04 35.38 -10.95
CA LYS A 686 -3.19 34.55 -11.43
C LYS A 686 -2.76 33.17 -11.96
N GLY A 687 -1.60 32.68 -11.56
CA GLY A 687 -0.94 31.50 -12.12
C GLY A 687 -0.31 30.64 -11.03
N ASP A 688 0.63 29.78 -11.42
CA ASP A 688 1.29 28.90 -10.47
C ASP A 688 2.55 29.56 -9.91
N LEU A 689 2.74 29.50 -8.59
CA LEU A 689 3.92 30.03 -7.90
C LEU A 689 4.77 28.86 -7.40
N LEU A 690 6.07 28.88 -7.71
CA LEU A 690 7.03 27.83 -7.41
C LEU A 690 7.98 28.26 -6.28
N PHE A 691 8.08 27.40 -5.27
CA PHE A 691 8.90 27.56 -4.10
C PHE A 691 9.84 26.37 -3.89
N VAL A 692 10.85 26.53 -3.05
CA VAL A 692 11.72 25.45 -2.55
C VAL A 692 11.92 25.56 -1.04
N HIS A 693 11.86 24.42 -0.34
CA HIS A 693 12.13 24.31 1.09
C HIS A 693 12.76 22.93 1.40
N ASN A 694 13.88 22.90 2.13
CA ASN A 694 14.71 21.71 2.35
C ASN A 694 15.11 20.97 1.04
N GLY A 695 15.27 21.72 -0.05
CA GLY A 695 15.58 21.18 -1.39
C GLY A 695 14.39 20.62 -2.15
N LEU A 696 13.23 20.41 -1.51
CA LEU A 696 11.99 19.97 -2.13
C LEU A 696 11.16 21.14 -2.63
N HIS A 697 10.52 20.99 -3.79
CA HIS A 697 9.70 22.02 -4.40
C HIS A 697 8.23 22.00 -3.98
N ILE A 698 7.61 23.19 -3.96
CA ILE A 698 6.18 23.38 -3.67
C ILE A 698 5.60 24.28 -4.75
N LEU A 699 4.43 23.92 -5.28
CA LEU A 699 3.71 24.68 -6.30
C LEU A 699 2.32 25.05 -5.82
N THR A 700 2.03 26.34 -5.62
CA THR A 700 0.66 26.80 -5.31
C THR A 700 -0.06 27.21 -6.59
N LYS A 701 -1.27 26.67 -6.83
CA LYS A 701 -2.08 27.00 -8.01
C LYS A 701 -3.13 28.05 -7.66
N ILE A 702 -3.12 29.20 -8.34
CA ILE A 702 -4.06 30.30 -8.07
C ILE A 702 -5.14 30.37 -9.17
N HIS A 703 -6.33 29.86 -8.88
CA HIS A 703 -7.48 29.84 -9.80
C HIS A 703 -8.78 30.23 -9.10
N ARG A 704 -9.00 31.54 -8.92
CA ARG A 704 -10.19 32.15 -8.28
C ARG A 704 -11.55 31.67 -8.81
N ASN A 705 -11.62 31.21 -10.06
CA ASN A 705 -12.88 30.78 -10.68
C ASN A 705 -13.17 29.28 -10.46
N SER A 706 -12.22 28.50 -9.94
CA SER A 706 -12.42 27.09 -9.60
C SER A 706 -13.34 26.92 -8.38
N PRO A 707 -14.01 25.77 -8.20
CA PRO A 707 -14.87 25.52 -7.04
C PRO A 707 -14.16 25.76 -5.69
N VAL A 708 -12.90 25.31 -5.58
CA VAL A 708 -12.07 25.46 -4.39
C VAL A 708 -11.54 26.90 -4.25
N GLY A 709 -11.04 27.49 -5.33
CA GLY A 709 -10.48 28.85 -5.33
C GLY A 709 -11.50 29.94 -5.02
N LYS A 710 -12.80 29.69 -5.19
CA LYS A 710 -13.88 30.60 -4.74
C LYS A 710 -14.04 30.65 -3.22
N GLN A 711 -13.54 29.66 -2.48
CA GLN A 711 -13.72 29.54 -1.03
C GLN A 711 -12.71 30.34 -0.20
N ASN A 712 -11.70 30.98 -0.82
CA ASN A 712 -10.67 31.73 -0.10
C ASN A 712 -10.24 33.02 -0.82
N SER A 713 -9.79 34.02 -0.07
CA SER A 713 -9.57 35.38 -0.60
C SER A 713 -8.43 35.52 -1.63
N MET A 714 -7.41 34.66 -1.57
CA MET A 714 -6.30 34.67 -2.53
C MET A 714 -6.62 33.94 -3.84
N GLY A 715 -7.56 32.99 -3.81
CA GLY A 715 -7.89 32.13 -4.96
C GLY A 715 -7.07 30.85 -5.04
N LEU A 716 -6.52 30.37 -3.93
CA LEU A 716 -5.77 29.11 -3.86
C LEU A 716 -6.69 27.95 -4.23
N ALA A 717 -6.33 27.22 -5.28
CA ALA A 717 -7.13 26.11 -5.79
C ALA A 717 -6.51 24.74 -5.47
N ASP A 718 -5.18 24.69 -5.29
CA ASP A 718 -4.41 23.48 -5.01
C ASP A 718 -3.01 23.85 -4.50
N VAL A 719 -2.38 22.93 -3.78
CA VAL A 719 -0.95 22.93 -3.42
C VAL A 719 -0.39 21.60 -3.91
N VAL A 720 0.50 21.64 -4.90
CA VAL A 720 1.19 20.45 -5.40
C VAL A 720 2.57 20.39 -4.76
N LEU A 721 2.88 19.27 -4.12
CA LEU A 721 4.19 19.02 -3.52
C LEU A 721 5.05 18.20 -4.48
N GLU A 722 6.35 18.50 -4.51
CA GLU A 722 7.34 17.53 -4.96
C GLU A 722 7.44 16.43 -3.89
N ALA A 723 7.02 15.22 -4.27
CA ALA A 723 6.69 14.14 -3.36
C ALA A 723 7.60 12.93 -3.56
N ALA A 724 7.26 12.02 -4.47
CA ALA A 724 8.15 10.91 -4.80
C ALA A 724 9.40 11.42 -5.53
N LEU A 725 10.55 11.43 -4.86
CA LEU A 725 11.81 11.72 -5.56
C LEU A 725 12.23 10.52 -6.41
N THR A 726 11.97 9.32 -5.89
CA THR A 726 12.40 8.05 -6.48
C THR A 726 11.30 7.01 -6.40
N ALA A 727 11.33 6.01 -7.28
CA ALA A 727 10.47 4.84 -7.20
C ALA A 727 11.20 3.57 -7.61
N ILE A 728 11.06 2.52 -6.83
CA ILE A 728 11.55 1.18 -7.12
C ILE A 728 10.47 0.46 -7.94
N MET A 729 10.77 0.24 -9.22
CA MET A 729 10.01 -0.61 -10.13
C MET A 729 10.40 -2.06 -9.84
N ASP A 730 9.49 -2.78 -9.19
CA ASP A 730 9.82 -4.02 -8.52
C ASP A 730 9.56 -5.24 -9.41
N CYS A 731 10.59 -6.08 -9.57
CA CYS A 731 10.52 -7.39 -10.22
C CYS A 731 10.53 -8.55 -9.20
N GLU A 732 10.53 -8.23 -7.90
CA GLU A 732 10.70 -9.18 -6.80
C GLU A 732 9.42 -9.33 -5.95
N ASP A 733 9.37 -8.86 -4.69
CA ASP A 733 8.34 -9.28 -3.73
C ASP A 733 6.91 -8.81 -3.98
N SER A 734 6.72 -7.71 -4.72
CA SER A 734 5.37 -7.23 -5.05
C SER A 734 4.79 -7.81 -6.34
N VAL A 735 5.53 -8.64 -7.08
CA VAL A 735 5.05 -9.31 -8.30
C VAL A 735 4.91 -10.83 -8.13
N ALA A 736 4.04 -11.44 -8.94
CA ALA A 736 3.96 -12.88 -9.10
C ALA A 736 4.35 -13.20 -10.54
N ALA A 737 5.64 -13.45 -10.77
CA ALA A 737 6.18 -13.74 -12.10
C ALA A 737 6.91 -15.08 -12.09
N VAL A 738 6.29 -16.11 -12.66
CA VAL A 738 6.73 -17.51 -12.46
C VAL A 738 7.16 -18.22 -13.74
N ASP A 739 6.98 -17.58 -14.90
CA ASP A 739 7.31 -18.15 -16.20
C ASP A 739 7.68 -17.07 -17.23
N ALA A 740 7.96 -17.52 -18.46
CA ALA A 740 8.37 -16.66 -19.57
C ALA A 740 7.35 -15.57 -19.94
N GLU A 741 6.04 -15.80 -19.76
CA GLU A 741 5.00 -14.81 -20.05
C GLU A 741 5.05 -13.68 -19.02
N ASP A 742 5.09 -14.04 -17.74
CA ASP A 742 5.09 -13.05 -16.67
C ASP A 742 6.40 -12.22 -16.68
N LYS A 743 7.56 -12.88 -16.91
CA LYS A 743 8.86 -12.20 -17.05
C LYS A 743 8.90 -11.31 -18.29
N ALA A 744 8.38 -11.75 -19.44
CA ALA A 744 8.28 -10.92 -20.65
C ALA A 744 7.43 -9.65 -20.43
N LYS A 745 6.33 -9.76 -19.68
CA LYS A 745 5.46 -8.63 -19.26
C LYS A 745 6.20 -7.66 -18.34
N VAL A 746 6.87 -8.19 -17.30
CA VAL A 746 7.72 -7.43 -16.35
C VAL A 746 8.79 -6.61 -17.10
N TYR A 747 9.58 -7.27 -17.94
CA TYR A 747 10.66 -6.60 -18.68
C TYR A 747 10.16 -5.61 -19.73
N SER A 748 9.03 -5.91 -20.41
CA SER A 748 8.45 -5.00 -21.39
C SER A 748 7.95 -3.70 -20.76
N ASN A 749 7.36 -3.77 -19.55
CA ASN A 749 6.95 -2.57 -18.81
C ASN A 749 8.16 -1.73 -18.37
N TRP A 750 9.23 -2.37 -17.88
CA TRP A 750 10.50 -1.69 -17.56
C TRP A 750 11.14 -1.02 -18.79
N ALA A 751 11.21 -1.72 -19.93
CA ALA A 751 11.71 -1.14 -21.18
C ALA A 751 10.84 0.02 -21.69
N GLY A 752 9.52 -0.03 -21.50
CA GLY A 752 8.61 1.09 -21.80
C GLY A 752 8.88 2.33 -20.93
N LEU A 753 9.24 2.14 -19.65
CA LEU A 753 9.67 3.23 -18.77
C LEU A 753 11.00 3.82 -19.22
N MET A 754 12.01 2.98 -19.49
CA MET A 754 13.35 3.41 -19.92
C MET A 754 13.38 4.01 -21.33
N ARG A 755 12.38 3.72 -22.17
CA ARG A 755 12.14 4.39 -23.46
C ARG A 755 11.27 5.65 -23.34
N GLY A 756 10.72 5.94 -22.16
CA GLY A 756 9.84 7.10 -21.96
C GLY A 756 8.48 6.99 -22.66
N ASN A 757 8.09 5.81 -23.15
CA ASN A 757 6.90 5.61 -23.98
C ASN A 757 5.83 4.66 -23.39
N LEU A 758 5.98 4.21 -22.14
CA LEU A 758 4.95 3.41 -21.48
C LEU A 758 3.61 4.16 -21.47
N GLU A 759 2.55 3.47 -21.92
CA GLU A 759 1.18 3.93 -21.81
C GLU A 759 0.22 2.77 -21.51
N THR A 760 -0.93 3.08 -20.94
CA THR A 760 -1.99 2.08 -20.70
C THR A 760 -3.36 2.71 -20.79
N THR A 761 -4.34 1.97 -21.31
CA THR A 761 -5.73 2.43 -21.47
C THR A 761 -6.67 1.57 -20.65
N PHE A 762 -7.50 2.20 -19.82
CA PHE A 762 -8.46 1.52 -18.96
C PHE A 762 -9.79 2.29 -18.87
N LYS A 763 -10.87 1.62 -18.46
CA LYS A 763 -12.17 2.27 -18.27
C LYS A 763 -12.25 2.93 -16.87
N LYS A 764 -12.71 4.18 -16.80
CA LYS A 764 -13.04 4.89 -15.56
C LYS A 764 -14.37 5.63 -15.76
N GLY A 765 -15.38 5.32 -14.96
CA GLY A 765 -16.72 5.93 -15.10
C GLY A 765 -17.34 5.72 -16.49
N GLY A 766 -17.23 4.50 -17.04
CA GLY A 766 -17.70 4.14 -18.38
C GLY A 766 -16.83 4.64 -19.55
N LYS A 767 -15.93 5.61 -19.34
CA LYS A 767 -15.09 6.21 -20.39
C LYS A 767 -13.70 5.57 -20.42
N SER A 768 -13.15 5.37 -21.63
CA SER A 768 -11.74 4.98 -21.81
C SER A 768 -10.82 6.15 -21.47
N VAL A 769 -9.78 5.88 -20.68
CA VAL A 769 -8.75 6.85 -20.29
C VAL A 769 -7.38 6.24 -20.55
N THR A 770 -6.57 6.89 -21.38
CA THR A 770 -5.16 6.53 -21.59
C THR A 770 -4.28 7.34 -20.63
N ARG A 771 -3.37 6.65 -19.94
CA ARG A 771 -2.36 7.23 -19.04
C ARG A 771 -0.98 7.07 -19.67
N ARG A 772 -0.16 8.13 -19.57
CA ARG A 772 1.20 8.25 -20.11
C ARG A 772 2.13 8.82 -19.04
N LEU A 773 3.44 8.77 -19.29
CA LEU A 773 4.44 9.46 -18.49
C LEU A 773 4.31 10.99 -18.61
N ASN A 774 4.48 11.69 -17.50
CA ASN A 774 4.45 13.16 -17.44
C ASN A 774 5.70 13.76 -18.10
N SER A 775 5.51 14.85 -18.85
CA SER A 775 6.61 15.69 -19.33
C SER A 775 7.23 16.50 -18.19
N ASP A 776 8.44 17.00 -18.42
CA ASP A 776 9.07 17.98 -17.53
C ASP A 776 8.32 19.32 -17.52
N MET A 777 8.47 20.10 -16.43
CA MET A 777 7.76 21.35 -16.18
C MET A 777 8.67 22.56 -16.28
N ASN A 778 8.23 23.57 -17.02
CA ASN A 778 8.96 24.81 -17.25
C ASN A 778 8.34 26.00 -16.49
N PHE A 779 9.20 26.78 -15.83
CA PHE A 779 8.84 27.95 -15.03
C PHE A 779 9.71 29.14 -15.42
N ARG A 780 9.17 30.36 -15.30
CA ARG A 780 9.98 31.59 -15.35
C ARG A 780 10.67 31.76 -14.00
N LYS A 781 11.95 32.12 -13.99
CA LYS A 781 12.69 32.40 -12.74
C LYS A 781 12.13 33.65 -12.04
N ALA A 782 12.21 33.69 -10.72
CA ALA A 782 11.71 34.80 -9.89
C ALA A 782 12.27 36.17 -10.31
N GLY A 783 13.55 36.24 -10.65
CA GLY A 783 14.21 37.45 -11.17
C GLY A 783 13.83 37.89 -12.59
N GLY A 784 12.84 37.24 -13.23
CA GLY A 784 12.31 37.62 -14.55
C GLY A 784 13.07 37.06 -15.76
N GLU A 785 14.38 36.86 -15.66
CA GLU A 785 15.20 36.33 -16.77
C GLU A 785 15.39 34.80 -16.71
N GLY A 786 15.11 34.14 -17.83
CA GLY A 786 15.38 32.72 -18.04
C GLY A 786 14.29 31.75 -17.57
N ILE A 787 14.43 30.50 -18.01
CA ILE A 787 13.56 29.37 -17.67
C ILE A 787 14.27 28.48 -16.65
N LEU A 788 13.49 27.95 -15.71
CA LEU A 788 13.84 26.82 -14.84
C LEU A 788 13.02 25.62 -15.30
N THR A 789 13.69 24.51 -15.61
CA THR A 789 13.05 23.23 -15.94
C THR A 789 13.20 22.30 -14.74
N LEU A 790 12.09 21.78 -14.25
CA LEU A 790 12.05 20.73 -13.24
C LEU A 790 11.51 19.46 -13.88
N THR A 791 12.12 18.32 -13.57
CA THR A 791 11.69 17.05 -14.15
C THR A 791 10.30 16.63 -13.64
N GLY A 792 9.49 16.07 -14.53
CA GLY A 792 8.09 15.72 -14.26
C GLY A 792 7.89 14.35 -13.62
N ARG A 793 8.98 13.57 -13.49
CA ARG A 793 8.96 12.14 -13.15
C ARG A 793 9.97 11.83 -12.03
N VAL A 794 9.71 10.76 -11.30
CA VAL A 794 10.65 10.19 -10.32
C VAL A 794 11.94 9.73 -11.02
N VAL A 795 13.04 9.62 -10.27
CA VAL A 795 14.14 8.74 -10.70
C VAL A 795 13.72 7.30 -10.40
N ALA A 796 13.52 6.51 -11.46
CA ALA A 796 13.14 5.11 -11.37
C ALA A 796 14.38 4.22 -11.17
N LEU A 797 14.30 3.38 -10.15
CA LEU A 797 15.19 2.24 -9.90
C LEU A 797 14.46 0.97 -10.35
N VAL A 798 15.19 -0.11 -10.59
CA VAL A 798 14.63 -1.46 -10.75
C VAL A 798 15.10 -2.34 -9.60
N ARG A 799 14.19 -3.09 -8.95
CA ARG A 799 14.57 -4.16 -8.00
C ARG A 799 14.54 -5.48 -8.75
N ASN A 800 15.74 -5.98 -9.06
CA ASN A 800 15.92 -7.31 -9.61
C ASN A 800 15.73 -8.34 -8.47
N VAL A 801 15.48 -9.61 -8.79
CA VAL A 801 15.37 -10.67 -7.79
C VAL A 801 16.71 -10.98 -7.09
N GLY A 802 16.63 -11.66 -5.94
CA GLY A 802 17.77 -12.21 -5.21
C GLY A 802 18.54 -13.28 -5.99
N ILE A 803 19.58 -13.86 -5.38
CA ILE A 803 20.46 -14.83 -6.05
C ILE A 803 19.89 -16.26 -6.06
N HIS A 804 18.94 -16.55 -5.16
CA HIS A 804 18.28 -17.85 -4.96
C HIS A 804 17.26 -18.22 -6.03
N MET A 805 16.66 -17.21 -6.68
CA MET A 805 15.59 -17.41 -7.66
C MET A 805 16.08 -18.09 -8.95
N LYS A 806 15.26 -18.98 -9.49
CA LYS A 806 15.46 -19.68 -10.77
C LYS A 806 14.24 -19.50 -11.66
N THR A 807 14.43 -19.58 -12.98
CA THR A 807 13.36 -19.42 -13.96
C THR A 807 13.49 -20.43 -15.10
N ASP A 808 12.36 -20.96 -15.56
CA ASP A 808 12.25 -21.79 -16.77
C ASP A 808 12.23 -20.95 -18.05
N ALA A 809 12.06 -19.62 -17.96
CA ALA A 809 12.07 -18.75 -19.12
C ALA A 809 13.38 -18.81 -19.92
N VAL A 810 14.47 -19.20 -19.25
CA VAL A 810 15.76 -19.57 -19.84
C VAL A 810 16.25 -20.85 -19.16
N LEU A 811 16.51 -21.89 -19.94
CA LEU A 811 17.24 -23.07 -19.48
C LEU A 811 18.72 -22.91 -19.78
N TYR A 812 19.58 -23.38 -18.87
CA TYR A 812 21.03 -23.40 -19.02
C TYR A 812 21.56 -24.80 -18.70
N ARG A 813 22.30 -25.41 -19.64
CA ARG A 813 22.75 -26.82 -19.56
C ARG A 813 21.61 -27.82 -19.22
N GLY A 814 20.38 -27.50 -19.65
CA GLY A 814 19.17 -28.30 -19.42
C GLY A 814 18.45 -28.10 -18.07
N GLY A 815 18.94 -27.24 -17.18
CA GLY A 815 18.25 -26.84 -15.94
C GLY A 815 17.73 -25.40 -15.99
N GLU A 816 16.86 -25.02 -15.06
CA GLU A 816 16.42 -23.61 -14.93
C GLU A 816 17.61 -22.68 -14.62
N ALA A 817 17.71 -21.56 -15.35
CA ALA A 817 18.75 -20.58 -15.12
C ALA A 817 18.49 -19.76 -13.84
N PHE A 818 19.56 -19.29 -13.19
CA PHE A 818 19.43 -18.35 -12.08
C PHE A 818 18.84 -17.03 -12.56
N GLU A 819 17.62 -16.73 -12.10
CA GLU A 819 16.83 -15.61 -12.55
C GLU A 819 17.54 -14.28 -12.25
N GLY A 820 18.23 -14.19 -11.10
CA GLY A 820 18.99 -13.00 -10.70
C GLY A 820 20.11 -12.58 -11.67
N LEU A 821 20.60 -13.50 -12.53
CA LEU A 821 21.55 -13.24 -13.62
C LEU A 821 20.83 -12.83 -14.92
N VAL A 822 19.72 -13.48 -15.26
CA VAL A 822 18.86 -13.10 -16.40
C VAL A 822 18.35 -11.67 -16.21
N ASP A 823 17.83 -11.37 -15.02
CA ASP A 823 17.42 -10.04 -14.58
C ASP A 823 18.54 -9.00 -14.76
N ALA A 824 19.76 -9.32 -14.32
CA ALA A 824 20.90 -8.39 -14.36
C ALA A 824 21.22 -7.93 -15.79
N LEU A 825 21.20 -8.85 -16.77
CA LEU A 825 21.45 -8.51 -18.16
C LEU A 825 20.23 -7.85 -18.83
N VAL A 826 19.02 -8.38 -18.62
CA VAL A 826 17.81 -7.86 -19.29
C VAL A 826 17.43 -6.46 -18.78
N THR A 827 17.45 -6.20 -17.47
CA THR A 827 17.08 -4.89 -16.93
C THR A 827 18.14 -3.83 -17.22
N ALA A 828 19.41 -4.22 -17.36
CA ALA A 828 20.48 -3.33 -17.83
C ALA A 828 20.40 -3.04 -19.34
N ALA A 829 20.08 -4.03 -20.17
CA ALA A 829 19.86 -3.83 -21.60
C ALA A 829 18.64 -2.92 -21.87
N ALA A 830 17.57 -3.05 -21.08
CA ALA A 830 16.48 -2.08 -21.08
C ALA A 830 16.93 -0.68 -20.61
N GLY A 831 17.82 -0.61 -19.61
CA GLY A 831 18.44 0.64 -19.14
C GLY A 831 19.25 1.40 -20.19
N LEU A 832 19.82 0.71 -21.20
CA LEU A 832 20.50 1.37 -22.32
C LEU A 832 19.57 2.32 -23.10
N LEU A 833 18.25 2.08 -23.12
CA LEU A 833 17.29 2.96 -23.77
C LEU A 833 17.29 4.34 -23.12
N ASP A 834 17.38 4.39 -21.79
CA ASP A 834 17.50 5.66 -21.05
C ASP A 834 18.87 6.32 -21.25
N LEU A 835 19.95 5.54 -21.07
CA LEU A 835 21.32 6.03 -21.16
C LEU A 835 21.68 6.55 -22.56
N ARG A 836 20.98 6.09 -23.61
CA ARG A 836 21.04 6.60 -24.98
C ARG A 836 20.07 7.77 -25.25
N GLN A 837 19.58 8.40 -24.18
CA GLN A 837 18.74 9.60 -24.17
C GLN A 837 17.35 9.42 -24.79
N LEU A 838 16.77 8.21 -24.76
CA LEU A 838 15.39 7.98 -25.21
C LEU A 838 14.36 8.20 -24.09
N GLY A 839 14.69 7.89 -22.84
CA GLY A 839 13.75 7.94 -21.69
C GLY A 839 13.80 9.20 -20.83
N GLY A 840 14.99 9.68 -20.48
CA GLY A 840 15.18 10.83 -19.60
C GLY A 840 14.86 10.53 -18.12
N ASN A 841 15.31 9.38 -17.62
CA ASN A 841 15.27 8.97 -16.22
C ASN A 841 16.52 9.49 -15.46
N SER A 842 17.72 8.98 -15.76
CA SER A 842 18.96 9.51 -15.18
C SER A 842 19.49 10.70 -15.99
N ARG A 843 19.96 11.74 -15.29
CA ARG A 843 20.67 12.88 -15.90
C ARG A 843 22.18 12.81 -15.70
N THR A 844 22.66 11.82 -14.95
CA THR A 844 24.08 11.63 -14.63
C THR A 844 24.71 10.44 -15.34
N GLY A 845 23.94 9.68 -16.14
CA GLY A 845 24.43 8.53 -16.91
C GLY A 845 24.58 7.27 -16.07
N SER A 846 23.67 7.06 -15.12
CA SER A 846 23.68 5.94 -14.18
C SER A 846 22.40 5.12 -14.24
N LEU A 847 22.56 3.80 -14.13
CA LEU A 847 21.44 2.88 -13.92
C LEU A 847 21.37 2.51 -12.43
N TYR A 848 20.18 2.38 -11.87
CA TYR A 848 19.99 2.10 -10.44
C TYR A 848 19.30 0.74 -10.24
N ILE A 849 20.04 -0.26 -9.77
CA ILE A 849 19.52 -1.60 -9.49
C ILE A 849 19.56 -1.85 -7.98
N VAL A 850 18.39 -2.11 -7.38
CA VAL A 850 18.29 -2.63 -6.02
C VAL A 850 18.48 -4.14 -6.08
N LYS A 851 19.36 -4.69 -5.23
CA LYS A 851 19.53 -6.13 -5.04
C LYS A 851 19.04 -6.52 -3.63
N PRO A 852 17.99 -7.34 -3.54
CA PRO A 852 17.42 -7.82 -2.29
C PRO A 852 18.10 -9.11 -1.80
N LYS A 853 17.75 -9.53 -0.57
CA LYS A 853 17.95 -10.88 -0.02
C LYS A 853 19.40 -11.40 -0.14
N MET A 854 20.38 -10.53 0.04
CA MET A 854 21.82 -10.88 0.06
C MET A 854 22.28 -11.20 1.48
N HIS A 855 23.08 -12.25 1.66
CA HIS A 855 23.57 -12.78 2.94
C HIS A 855 25.08 -12.52 3.15
N GLY A 856 25.42 -11.28 3.50
CA GLY A 856 26.79 -10.88 3.84
C GLY A 856 27.63 -10.41 2.65
N PRO A 857 28.90 -10.03 2.89
CA PRO A 857 29.72 -9.28 1.94
C PRO A 857 30.12 -10.07 0.69
N ASP A 858 30.24 -11.40 0.78
CA ASP A 858 30.65 -12.24 -0.35
C ASP A 858 29.62 -12.18 -1.50
N GLU A 859 28.33 -12.19 -1.15
CA GLU A 859 27.22 -12.07 -2.11
C GLU A 859 27.09 -10.66 -2.68
N VAL A 860 27.36 -9.63 -1.86
CA VAL A 860 27.40 -8.23 -2.34
C VAL A 860 28.58 -8.04 -3.31
N ALA A 861 29.73 -8.68 -3.04
CA ALA A 861 30.87 -8.68 -3.93
C ALA A 861 30.58 -9.45 -5.24
N TYR A 862 29.86 -10.59 -5.17
CA TYR A 862 29.36 -11.33 -6.32
C TYR A 862 28.43 -10.45 -7.19
N ALA A 863 27.43 -9.79 -6.59
CA ALA A 863 26.55 -8.87 -7.32
C ALA A 863 27.34 -7.72 -7.99
N CYS A 864 28.39 -7.22 -7.33
CA CYS A 864 29.28 -6.22 -7.93
C CYS A 864 30.06 -6.76 -9.14
N ARG A 865 30.57 -8.00 -9.10
CA ARG A 865 31.24 -8.67 -10.23
C ARG A 865 30.30 -8.92 -11.40
N VAL A 866 29.08 -9.38 -11.12
CA VAL A 866 28.02 -9.54 -12.15
C VAL A 866 27.74 -8.20 -12.83
N PHE A 867 27.66 -7.10 -12.09
CA PHE A 867 27.48 -5.77 -12.68
C PHE A 867 28.71 -5.25 -13.43
N ASP A 868 29.94 -5.55 -12.98
CA ASP A 868 31.15 -5.28 -13.78
C ASP A 868 31.08 -6.01 -15.13
N ARG A 869 30.67 -7.28 -15.12
CA ARG A 869 30.57 -8.10 -16.34
C ARG A 869 29.47 -7.65 -17.31
N VAL A 870 28.29 -7.32 -16.78
CA VAL A 870 27.16 -6.79 -17.57
C VAL A 870 27.51 -5.43 -18.18
N GLU A 871 28.28 -4.58 -17.48
CA GLU A 871 28.77 -3.32 -18.04
C GLU A 871 29.71 -3.55 -19.24
N GLU A 872 30.69 -4.46 -19.11
CA GLU A 872 31.58 -4.82 -20.22
C GLU A 872 30.81 -5.34 -21.43
N MET A 873 29.87 -6.28 -21.22
CA MET A 873 29.06 -6.87 -22.28
C MET A 873 28.20 -5.85 -23.01
N LEU A 874 27.60 -4.90 -22.28
CA LEU A 874 26.73 -3.86 -22.84
C LEU A 874 27.48 -2.61 -23.33
N GLY A 875 28.81 -2.58 -23.23
CA GLY A 875 29.64 -1.43 -23.62
C GLY A 875 29.42 -0.19 -22.75
N LEU A 876 29.04 -0.39 -21.48
CA LEU A 876 28.84 0.68 -20.50
C LEU A 876 30.18 1.13 -19.88
N GLY A 877 30.19 2.33 -19.30
CA GLY A 877 31.30 2.78 -18.48
C GLY A 877 31.40 1.99 -17.17
N PRO A 878 32.62 1.81 -16.62
CA PRO A 878 32.79 1.11 -15.36
C PRO A 878 32.03 1.80 -14.23
N LYS A 879 31.32 1.00 -13.44
CA LYS A 879 30.46 1.43 -12.34
C LYS A 879 29.26 2.30 -12.78
N THR A 880 28.82 2.26 -14.04
CA THR A 880 27.57 2.89 -14.50
C THR A 880 26.34 2.34 -13.74
N ILE A 881 26.27 1.03 -13.53
CA ILE A 881 25.26 0.34 -12.72
C ILE A 881 25.54 0.57 -11.23
N LYS A 882 24.65 1.29 -10.57
CA LYS A 882 24.69 1.56 -9.14
C LYS A 882 23.88 0.50 -8.40
N ILE A 883 24.38 0.12 -7.22
CA ILE A 883 23.72 -0.89 -6.37
C ILE A 883 22.99 -0.22 -5.20
N GLY A 884 21.73 -0.61 -5.04
CA GLY A 884 21.01 -0.49 -3.79
C GLY A 884 21.12 -1.80 -3.02
N VAL A 885 21.73 -1.76 -1.84
CA VAL A 885 21.90 -2.94 -0.97
C VAL A 885 20.76 -2.95 0.02
N MET A 886 19.89 -3.96 -0.06
CA MET A 886 18.92 -4.18 1.01
C MET A 886 19.62 -4.79 2.23
N ASP A 887 19.50 -4.11 3.37
CA ASP A 887 19.88 -4.63 4.67
C ASP A 887 18.63 -5.31 5.25
N GLU A 888 18.38 -6.53 4.79
CA GLU A 888 17.14 -7.27 5.10
C GLU A 888 17.37 -8.74 5.48
N GLU A 889 18.63 -9.13 5.68
CA GLU A 889 19.04 -10.47 6.10
C GLU A 889 20.07 -10.31 7.23
N ARG A 890 19.99 -11.13 8.26
CA ARG A 890 20.75 -11.01 9.52
C ARG A 890 22.26 -11.05 9.30
N ARG A 891 22.73 -11.87 8.36
CA ARG A 891 24.16 -11.93 7.99
C ARG A 891 24.63 -10.66 7.28
N THR A 892 23.75 -9.94 6.57
CA THR A 892 24.07 -8.60 6.04
C THR A 892 24.08 -7.55 7.15
N SER A 893 23.06 -7.49 8.01
CA SER A 893 23.01 -6.52 9.11
C SER A 893 24.23 -6.62 10.04
N ALA A 894 24.65 -7.83 10.38
CA ALA A 894 25.79 -8.06 11.26
C ALA A 894 27.15 -7.68 10.61
N ASN A 895 27.22 -7.69 9.28
CA ASN A 895 28.44 -7.44 8.51
C ASN A 895 28.33 -6.20 7.59
N LEU A 896 27.42 -5.27 7.91
CA LEU A 896 27.00 -4.19 6.99
C LEU A 896 28.17 -3.29 6.53
N GLN A 897 29.11 -2.91 7.42
CA GLN A 897 30.35 -2.22 7.03
C GLN A 897 31.13 -2.95 5.93
N SER A 898 31.23 -4.28 5.99
CA SER A 898 31.91 -5.10 4.99
C SER A 898 31.12 -5.14 3.68
N CYS A 899 29.79 -5.24 3.74
CA CYS A 899 28.91 -5.15 2.58
C CYS A 899 29.04 -3.79 1.86
N ILE A 900 29.03 -2.68 2.62
CA ILE A 900 29.26 -1.33 2.09
C ILE A 900 30.69 -1.20 1.54
N HIS A 901 31.68 -1.83 2.17
CA HIS A 901 33.08 -1.77 1.74
C HIS A 901 33.30 -2.40 0.37
N VAL A 902 32.74 -3.58 0.09
CA VAL A 902 32.88 -4.23 -1.22
C VAL A 902 32.09 -3.47 -2.30
N ALA A 903 30.95 -2.87 -1.94
CA ALA A 903 30.12 -2.08 -2.85
C ALA A 903 30.50 -0.59 -2.95
N ARG A 904 31.58 -0.12 -2.29
CA ARG A 904 31.88 1.31 -2.04
C ARG A 904 31.96 2.24 -3.26
N GLU A 905 32.14 1.68 -4.46
CA GLU A 905 32.23 2.43 -5.72
C GLU A 905 30.90 2.46 -6.50
N ARG A 906 29.94 1.60 -6.13
CA ARG A 906 28.63 1.42 -6.76
C ARG A 906 27.47 1.82 -5.84
N VAL A 907 27.64 1.75 -4.53
CA VAL A 907 26.56 1.88 -3.55
C VAL A 907 25.96 3.29 -3.56
N VAL A 908 24.64 3.34 -3.70
CA VAL A 908 23.82 4.57 -3.70
C VAL A 908 22.66 4.52 -2.72
N PHE A 909 22.44 3.37 -2.08
CA PHE A 909 21.29 3.12 -1.22
C PHE A 909 21.61 1.94 -0.29
N ILE A 910 21.36 2.14 1.00
CA ILE A 910 21.11 1.05 1.97
C ILE A 910 19.70 1.25 2.53
N ASN A 911 18.97 0.17 2.83
CA ASN A 911 17.62 0.28 3.38
C ASN A 911 17.31 -0.86 4.34
N THR A 912 16.64 -0.54 5.44
CA THR A 912 16.11 -1.52 6.39
C THR A 912 14.83 -2.19 5.87
N GLY A 913 15.00 -3.31 5.17
CA GLY A 913 13.91 -4.23 4.80
C GLY A 913 13.40 -5.02 6.01
N PHE A 914 12.88 -4.32 7.02
CA PHE A 914 12.61 -4.89 8.35
C PHE A 914 11.65 -6.09 8.37
N LEU A 915 10.83 -6.25 7.32
CA LEU A 915 9.90 -7.36 7.19
C LEU A 915 10.64 -8.67 6.89
N ASP A 916 11.39 -8.73 5.79
CA ASP A 916 12.26 -9.86 5.45
C ASP A 916 13.24 -10.14 6.58
N ARG A 917 13.85 -9.09 7.12
CA ARG A 917 14.79 -9.17 8.25
C ARG A 917 14.19 -9.85 9.47
N THR A 918 12.89 -9.67 9.71
CA THR A 918 12.16 -10.34 10.80
C THR A 918 11.90 -11.82 10.46
N GLY A 919 11.57 -12.15 9.21
CA GLY A 919 11.46 -13.53 8.75
C GLY A 919 12.79 -14.29 8.88
N ASP A 920 13.90 -13.66 8.49
CA ASP A 920 15.24 -14.22 8.62
C ASP A 920 15.71 -14.34 10.08
N GLU A 921 15.33 -13.42 10.98
CA GLU A 921 15.63 -13.56 12.41
C GLU A 921 14.92 -14.81 12.98
N ILE A 922 13.63 -15.00 12.68
CA ILE A 922 12.86 -16.16 13.14
C ILE A 922 13.45 -17.46 12.58
N HIS A 923 13.84 -17.48 11.30
CA HIS A 923 14.42 -18.67 10.68
C HIS A 923 15.83 -18.96 11.24
N THR A 924 16.71 -17.95 11.36
CA THR A 924 18.06 -18.13 11.90
C THR A 924 18.03 -18.68 13.34
N CYS A 925 17.00 -18.37 14.14
CA CYS A 925 16.84 -18.89 15.50
C CYS A 925 15.76 -19.98 15.65
N MET A 926 15.32 -20.59 14.55
CA MET A 926 14.23 -21.58 14.50
C MET A 926 14.41 -22.70 15.54
N HIS A 927 15.60 -23.30 15.58
CA HIS A 927 15.95 -24.44 16.43
C HIS A 927 16.40 -24.11 17.85
N SER A 928 16.21 -22.87 18.30
CA SER A 928 16.50 -22.42 19.67
C SER A 928 15.76 -23.18 20.77
N GLN A 929 16.13 -22.91 22.04
CA GLN A 929 15.46 -23.48 23.21
C GLN A 929 14.18 -22.75 23.62
N SER A 930 13.82 -21.62 22.99
CA SER A 930 12.68 -20.80 23.38
C SER A 930 11.95 -20.26 22.15
N PRO A 931 10.61 -20.31 22.12
CA PRO A 931 9.85 -19.83 20.98
C PRO A 931 10.01 -18.31 20.81
N VAL A 932 9.80 -17.83 19.59
CA VAL A 932 9.79 -16.39 19.30
C VAL A 932 8.53 -15.73 19.88
N ALA A 933 8.67 -14.47 20.28
CA ALA A 933 7.56 -13.66 20.79
C ALA A 933 6.40 -13.52 19.75
N PRO A 934 5.18 -13.12 20.17
CA PRO A 934 4.11 -12.76 19.23
C PRO A 934 4.54 -11.65 18.25
N LYS A 935 4.01 -11.64 17.02
CA LYS A 935 4.48 -10.75 15.92
C LYS A 935 4.44 -9.26 16.30
N GLY A 936 3.46 -8.86 17.12
CA GLY A 936 3.35 -7.49 17.65
C GLY A 936 4.41 -7.11 18.69
N ALA A 937 4.98 -8.08 19.41
CA ALA A 937 6.05 -7.88 20.38
C ALA A 937 7.43 -7.82 19.72
N ILE A 938 7.68 -8.63 18.68
CA ILE A 938 8.94 -8.61 17.91
C ILE A 938 9.25 -7.20 17.37
N LYS A 939 8.22 -6.46 16.91
CA LYS A 939 8.34 -5.05 16.46
C LYS A 939 8.90 -4.08 17.51
N LYS A 940 9.00 -4.48 18.78
CA LYS A 940 9.50 -3.67 19.91
C LYS A 940 10.82 -4.20 20.50
N ALA A 941 11.32 -5.34 20.03
CA ALA A 941 12.50 -6.03 20.56
C ALA A 941 13.77 -5.15 20.51
N GLY A 942 14.78 -5.48 21.32
CA GLY A 942 16.06 -4.74 21.32
C GLY A 942 16.75 -4.81 19.95
N TRP A 943 16.87 -6.01 19.36
CA TRP A 943 17.57 -6.23 18.11
C TRP A 943 17.04 -5.38 16.95
N ILE A 944 15.71 -5.19 16.82
CA ILE A 944 15.13 -4.44 15.70
C ILE A 944 15.42 -2.94 15.82
N GLN A 945 15.46 -2.43 17.07
CA GLN A 945 15.88 -1.06 17.33
C GLN A 945 17.39 -0.87 17.09
N ALA A 946 18.20 -1.87 17.40
CA ALA A 946 19.64 -1.85 17.18
C ALA A 946 19.97 -1.90 15.68
N TYR A 947 19.35 -2.82 14.93
CA TYR A 947 19.36 -2.91 13.48
C TYR A 947 19.00 -1.57 12.80
N GLU A 948 17.86 -0.98 13.15
CA GLU A 948 17.39 0.29 12.58
C GLU A 948 18.35 1.48 12.87
N LYS A 949 19.08 1.46 13.98
CA LYS A 949 20.11 2.45 14.32
C LYS A 949 21.43 2.17 13.61
N LEU A 950 21.88 0.91 13.62
CA LEU A 950 23.14 0.48 13.00
C LEU A 950 23.15 0.81 11.52
N ASN A 951 22.08 0.52 10.77
CA ASN A 951 21.98 0.85 9.35
C ASN A 951 22.32 2.34 9.08
N VAL A 952 21.76 3.26 9.88
CA VAL A 952 22.03 4.70 9.77
C VAL A 952 23.46 5.03 10.17
N ILE A 953 23.90 4.57 11.35
CA ILE A 953 25.22 4.88 11.90
C ILE A 953 26.34 4.36 10.98
N GLU A 954 26.18 3.16 10.44
CA GLU A 954 27.13 2.51 9.55
C GLU A 954 27.17 3.17 8.16
N GLY A 955 26.02 3.54 7.59
CA GLY A 955 25.97 4.35 6.37
C GLY A 955 26.64 5.72 6.54
N LEU A 956 26.38 6.42 7.65
CA LEU A 956 27.03 7.69 7.97
C LEU A 956 28.55 7.52 8.18
N SER A 957 28.97 6.47 8.88
CA SER A 957 30.39 6.14 9.12
C SER A 957 31.15 5.89 7.81
N ALA A 958 30.49 5.25 6.84
CA ALA A 958 30.98 5.03 5.49
C ALA A 958 30.86 6.25 4.56
N GLY A 959 30.38 7.41 5.06
CA GLY A 959 30.30 8.65 4.30
C GLY A 959 29.12 8.74 3.33
N MET A 960 28.05 7.97 3.54
CA MET A 960 26.83 8.03 2.71
C MET A 960 25.99 9.28 2.94
N GLY A 961 26.14 9.98 4.08
CA GLY A 961 25.34 11.14 4.45
C GLY A 961 25.27 12.22 3.37
N MET A 962 24.06 12.45 2.84
CA MET A 962 23.75 13.30 1.68
C MET A 962 24.66 13.08 0.44
N ARG A 963 25.07 11.83 0.21
CA ARG A 963 25.83 11.35 -0.97
C ARG A 963 25.23 10.07 -1.57
N ALA A 964 24.56 9.28 -0.74
CA ALA A 964 23.79 8.11 -1.08
C ALA A 964 22.56 8.08 -0.13
N GLN A 965 21.52 7.35 -0.50
CA GLN A 965 20.34 7.22 0.33
C GLN A 965 20.59 6.29 1.54
N ILE A 966 20.10 6.72 2.70
CA ILE A 966 19.89 5.86 3.88
C ILE A 966 18.38 5.73 4.04
N GLY A 967 17.86 4.54 3.75
CA GLY A 967 16.45 4.24 3.61
C GLY A 967 15.86 3.51 4.82
N LYS A 968 14.55 3.68 5.04
CA LYS A 968 13.78 2.91 6.01
C LYS A 968 12.49 2.33 5.43
N GLY A 969 11.99 1.27 6.06
CA GLY A 969 10.91 0.42 5.57
C GLY A 969 9.54 1.06 5.31
N MET A 970 8.66 0.21 4.79
CA MET A 970 7.33 0.53 4.25
C MET A 970 6.33 1.00 5.31
N TRP A 971 5.36 1.83 4.89
CA TRP A 971 4.12 2.02 5.66
C TRP A 971 3.05 1.05 5.13
N ALA A 972 2.68 0.06 5.96
CA ALA A 972 1.84 -1.06 5.53
C ALA A 972 0.31 -0.84 5.70
N GLU A 973 -0.16 0.31 6.20
CA GLU A 973 -1.59 0.60 6.36
C GLU A 973 -2.08 1.66 5.33
N PRO A 974 -2.26 1.31 4.05
CA PRO A 974 -2.48 2.28 2.97
C PRO A 974 -3.72 3.18 3.10
N ASP A 975 -4.68 2.84 3.98
CA ASP A 975 -5.87 3.68 4.25
C ASP A 975 -5.75 4.54 5.52
N SER A 976 -4.77 4.29 6.41
CA SER A 976 -4.55 4.95 7.70
C SER A 976 -3.61 6.17 7.57
N MET A 977 -3.94 7.12 6.71
CA MET A 977 -3.04 8.21 6.34
C MET A 977 -2.82 9.25 7.44
N LYS A 978 -3.78 9.43 8.35
CA LYS A 978 -3.58 10.24 9.56
C LYS A 978 -2.52 9.61 10.48
N ALA A 979 -2.62 8.31 10.75
CA ALA A 979 -1.64 7.60 11.58
C ALA A 979 -0.24 7.60 10.93
N MET A 980 -0.18 7.50 9.60
CA MET A 980 1.08 7.64 8.86
C MET A 980 1.74 9.01 9.10
N LEU A 981 0.97 10.11 9.07
CA LEU A 981 1.48 11.46 9.34
C LEU A 981 1.99 11.62 10.78
N GLU A 982 1.33 10.99 11.74
CA GLU A 982 1.73 11.04 13.15
C GLU A 982 3.01 10.21 13.42
N GLN A 983 3.09 9.00 12.85
CA GLN A 983 4.12 8.01 13.20
C GLN A 983 5.34 8.04 12.27
N LYS A 984 5.15 8.16 10.94
CA LYS A 984 6.24 8.08 9.96
C LYS A 984 7.14 9.32 9.95
N LEU A 985 6.88 10.31 10.81
CA LEU A 985 7.81 11.40 11.11
C LEU A 985 9.09 10.89 11.80
N GLY A 986 9.01 9.75 12.49
CA GLY A 986 10.16 9.10 13.12
C GLY A 986 11.27 8.69 12.14
N HIS A 987 10.94 8.41 10.87
CA HIS A 987 11.93 7.96 9.88
C HIS A 987 12.96 9.07 9.52
N PRO A 988 12.56 10.28 9.06
CA PRO A 988 13.50 11.37 8.83
C PRO A 988 14.14 11.90 10.13
N LEU A 989 13.44 11.85 11.27
CA LEU A 989 14.04 12.17 12.58
C LEU A 989 15.15 11.18 13.00
N ALA A 990 15.10 9.94 12.54
CA ALA A 990 16.17 8.95 12.69
C ALA A 990 17.31 9.12 11.66
N GLY A 991 17.32 10.20 10.86
CA GLY A 991 18.36 10.48 9.87
C GLY A 991 18.19 9.77 8.52
N ALA A 992 17.05 9.10 8.28
CA ALA A 992 16.78 8.47 6.98
C ALA A 992 16.51 9.55 5.92
N SER A 993 17.27 9.54 4.83
CA SER A 993 17.06 10.45 3.69
C SER A 993 15.91 10.00 2.80
N THR A 994 15.47 8.75 2.93
CA THR A 994 14.24 8.27 2.29
C THR A 994 13.53 7.23 3.15
N ALA A 995 12.24 7.02 2.87
CA ALA A 995 11.49 5.92 3.45
C ALA A 995 10.37 5.48 2.50
N TRP A 996 10.05 4.18 2.55
CA TRP A 996 9.11 3.56 1.64
C TRP A 996 7.64 3.90 1.96
N VAL A 997 6.88 4.18 0.90
CA VAL A 997 5.44 4.49 0.96
C VAL A 997 4.66 3.71 -0.12
N PRO A 998 3.42 3.26 0.18
CA PRO A 998 2.70 2.30 -0.66
C PRO A 998 1.94 2.93 -1.83
N SER A 999 1.88 4.27 -1.92
CA SER A 999 1.09 4.95 -2.95
C SER A 999 1.56 6.39 -3.24
N PRO A 1000 1.21 6.96 -4.41
CA PRO A 1000 1.45 8.38 -4.71
C PRO A 1000 0.81 9.33 -3.69
N THR A 1001 -0.34 8.97 -3.12
CA THR A 1001 -1.00 9.75 -2.07
C THR A 1001 -0.19 9.73 -0.77
N ALA A 1002 0.26 8.55 -0.35
CA ALA A 1002 1.13 8.39 0.82
C ALA A 1002 2.46 9.15 0.64
N ALA A 1003 3.03 9.16 -0.56
CA ALA A 1003 4.20 9.98 -0.88
C ALA A 1003 3.92 11.48 -0.74
N THR A 1004 2.79 11.96 -1.27
CA THR A 1004 2.39 13.37 -1.18
C THR A 1004 2.27 13.83 0.27
N LEU A 1005 1.67 13.01 1.13
CA LEU A 1005 1.54 13.31 2.56
C LEU A 1005 2.89 13.19 3.30
N HIS A 1006 3.67 12.14 3.02
CA HIS A 1006 4.96 11.93 3.68
C HIS A 1006 6.00 13.01 3.31
N ALA A 1007 5.88 13.65 2.13
CA ALA A 1007 6.72 14.79 1.74
C ALA A 1007 6.67 15.95 2.75
N LEU A 1008 5.53 16.14 3.45
CA LEU A 1008 5.43 17.11 4.54
C LEU A 1008 6.47 16.88 5.64
N HIS A 1009 6.83 15.63 5.95
CA HIS A 1009 7.81 15.32 7.00
C HIS A 1009 9.22 15.81 6.62
N TYR A 1010 9.56 15.78 5.32
CA TYR A 1010 10.86 16.27 4.83
C TYR A 1010 10.90 17.79 4.68
N HIS A 1011 9.74 18.47 4.64
CA HIS A 1011 9.68 19.91 4.89
C HIS A 1011 9.74 20.25 6.39
N MET A 1012 9.24 19.38 7.28
CA MET A 1012 9.33 19.56 8.75
C MET A 1012 10.73 19.28 9.31
N VAL A 1013 11.49 18.36 8.69
CA VAL A 1013 12.78 17.88 9.17
C VAL A 1013 13.87 18.11 8.12
N ASP A 1014 14.89 18.92 8.45
CA ASP A 1014 16.14 18.95 7.69
C ASP A 1014 16.96 17.70 8.03
N VAL A 1015 16.85 16.66 7.20
CA VAL A 1015 17.59 15.41 7.38
C VAL A 1015 19.10 15.62 7.31
N SER A 1016 19.60 16.59 6.53
CA SER A 1016 21.03 16.91 6.48
C SER A 1016 21.52 17.52 7.80
N ALA A 1017 20.69 18.27 8.51
CA ALA A 1017 20.99 18.73 9.87
C ALA A 1017 20.95 17.55 10.87
N ILE A 1018 19.92 16.70 10.82
CA ILE A 1018 19.80 15.53 11.70
C ILE A 1018 21.01 14.59 11.56
N GLN A 1019 21.39 14.21 10.34
CA GLN A 1019 22.52 13.30 10.10
C GLN A 1019 23.85 13.79 10.70
N LYS A 1020 24.06 15.12 10.79
CA LYS A 1020 25.27 15.72 11.42
C LYS A 1020 25.29 15.62 12.94
N THR A 1021 24.15 15.31 13.57
CA THR A 1021 24.03 15.15 15.04
C THR A 1021 24.12 13.70 15.50
N ILE A 1022 24.03 12.73 14.58
CA ILE A 1022 24.09 11.30 14.90
C ILE A 1022 25.54 10.89 15.16
N SER A 1023 25.80 10.30 16.32
CA SER A 1023 27.13 9.79 16.66
C SER A 1023 27.51 8.59 15.79
N THR A 1024 28.76 8.58 15.34
CA THR A 1024 29.40 7.47 14.60
C THR A 1024 30.55 6.85 15.41
N ASP A 1025 30.46 6.96 16.75
CA ASP A 1025 31.46 6.41 17.67
C ASP A 1025 31.46 4.87 17.64
N PRO A 1026 32.62 4.22 17.44
CA PRO A 1026 32.73 2.75 17.43
C PRO A 1026 32.20 2.06 18.70
N THR A 1027 32.25 2.71 19.87
CA THR A 1027 31.73 2.14 21.13
C THR A 1027 30.21 2.01 21.12
N VAL A 1028 29.51 2.93 20.43
CA VAL A 1028 28.06 2.84 20.23
C VAL A 1028 27.73 1.73 19.25
N VAL A 1029 28.50 1.60 18.16
CA VAL A 1029 28.35 0.51 17.18
C VAL A 1029 28.52 -0.86 17.85
N GLU A 1030 29.54 -1.03 18.69
CA GLU A 1030 29.79 -2.29 19.42
C GLU A 1030 28.64 -2.65 20.37
N THR A 1031 28.14 -1.67 21.13
CA THR A 1031 26.99 -1.85 22.03
C THR A 1031 25.75 -2.31 21.26
N LEU A 1032 25.45 -1.65 20.13
CA LEU A 1032 24.31 -2.00 19.28
C LEU A 1032 24.52 -3.33 18.54
N ARG A 1033 25.76 -3.74 18.23
CA ARG A 1033 26.07 -5.06 17.66
C ARG A 1033 25.73 -6.18 18.63
N HIS A 1034 26.05 -6.01 19.92
CA HIS A 1034 25.62 -6.96 20.95
C HIS A 1034 24.08 -7.04 21.05
N GLU A 1035 23.36 -5.90 20.99
CA GLU A 1035 21.89 -5.87 20.96
C GLU A 1035 21.31 -6.52 19.68
N LEU A 1036 21.92 -6.31 18.51
CA LEU A 1036 21.53 -6.89 17.22
C LEU A 1036 21.58 -8.41 17.22
N LEU A 1037 22.55 -8.99 17.94
CA LEU A 1037 22.73 -10.44 18.02
C LEU A 1037 21.72 -11.12 18.97
N GLN A 1038 21.02 -10.37 19.83
CA GLN A 1038 20.04 -10.94 20.77
C GLN A 1038 18.78 -11.42 20.03
N PRO A 1039 18.45 -12.72 20.05
CA PRO A 1039 17.29 -13.24 19.35
C PRO A 1039 15.96 -12.82 20.00
N PRO A 1040 14.84 -12.80 19.25
CA PRO A 1040 13.51 -12.35 19.71
C PRO A 1040 12.75 -13.37 20.59
N PHE A 1041 13.44 -14.01 21.53
CA PHE A 1041 12.81 -14.98 22.43
C PHE A 1041 11.96 -14.30 23.48
N ASP A 1042 10.88 -14.98 23.87
CA ASP A 1042 10.06 -14.59 25.01
C ASP A 1042 9.69 -15.85 25.82
N GLY A 1043 10.34 -16.02 26.97
CA GLY A 1043 10.12 -17.15 27.87
C GLY A 1043 8.70 -17.20 28.46
N SER A 1044 7.91 -16.14 28.34
CA SER A 1044 6.51 -16.13 28.76
C SER A 1044 5.54 -16.74 27.74
N VAL A 1045 5.97 -16.99 26.48
CA VAL A 1045 5.12 -17.53 25.41
C VAL A 1045 4.43 -18.85 25.80
N GLY A 1046 5.16 -19.76 26.45
CA GLY A 1046 4.61 -21.03 26.96
C GLY A 1046 3.58 -20.88 28.09
N SER A 1047 3.43 -19.67 28.65
CA SER A 1047 2.45 -19.32 29.69
C SER A 1047 1.31 -18.41 29.19
N LEU A 1048 1.31 -18.04 27.90
CA LEU A 1048 0.26 -17.19 27.33
C LEU A 1048 -1.13 -17.84 27.46
N PRO A 1049 -2.20 -17.04 27.68
CA PRO A 1049 -3.56 -17.56 27.62
C PRO A 1049 -3.85 -18.19 26.27
N LYS A 1050 -4.53 -19.34 26.26
CA LYS A 1050 -4.89 -20.06 25.01
C LYS A 1050 -5.65 -19.18 24.01
N SER A 1051 -6.42 -18.21 24.50
CA SER A 1051 -7.12 -17.21 23.68
C SER A 1051 -6.17 -16.25 22.94
N GLU A 1052 -5.02 -15.90 23.54
CA GLU A 1052 -4.02 -15.06 22.89
C GLU A 1052 -3.20 -15.84 21.88
N VAL A 1053 -2.82 -17.08 22.20
CA VAL A 1053 -2.20 -18.02 21.25
C VAL A 1053 -3.12 -18.23 20.04
N GLN A 1054 -4.41 -18.46 20.26
CA GLN A 1054 -5.38 -18.62 19.17
C GLN A 1054 -5.57 -17.32 18.36
N ARG A 1055 -5.62 -16.15 19.00
CA ARG A 1055 -5.73 -14.85 18.30
C ARG A 1055 -4.53 -14.58 17.42
N GLU A 1056 -3.32 -14.89 17.89
CA GLU A 1056 -2.09 -14.74 17.11
C GLU A 1056 -2.05 -15.75 15.94
N LEU A 1057 -2.46 -17.00 16.17
CA LEU A 1057 -2.56 -18.02 15.11
C LEU A 1057 -3.59 -17.64 14.04
N ASP A 1058 -4.78 -17.17 14.44
CA ASP A 1058 -5.84 -16.69 13.56
C ASP A 1058 -5.34 -15.53 12.69
N ASN A 1059 -4.73 -14.52 13.32
CA ASN A 1059 -4.23 -13.33 12.62
C ASN A 1059 -3.12 -13.65 11.61
N ASN A 1060 -2.17 -14.53 11.95
CA ASN A 1060 -1.14 -14.97 11.00
C ASN A 1060 -1.74 -15.86 9.89
N SER A 1061 -2.66 -16.77 10.21
CA SER A 1061 -3.34 -17.63 9.23
C SER A 1061 -4.18 -16.84 8.22
N GLN A 1062 -4.92 -15.82 8.69
CA GLN A 1062 -5.72 -14.93 7.83
C GLN A 1062 -4.82 -14.13 6.87
N GLY A 1063 -3.70 -13.58 7.36
CA GLY A 1063 -2.72 -12.87 6.52
C GLY A 1063 -2.12 -13.76 5.43
N ILE A 1064 -1.66 -14.96 5.81
CA ILE A 1064 -1.15 -15.98 4.87
C ILE A 1064 -2.20 -16.29 3.80
N LEU A 1065 -3.40 -16.70 4.19
CA LEU A 1065 -4.45 -17.12 3.26
C LEU A 1065 -4.91 -15.97 2.34
N GLY A 1066 -5.11 -14.77 2.89
CA GLY A 1066 -5.56 -13.60 2.15
C GLY A 1066 -4.56 -13.09 1.12
N TYR A 1067 -3.27 -13.27 1.36
CA TYR A 1067 -2.22 -12.99 0.38
C TYR A 1067 -2.05 -14.14 -0.63
N VAL A 1068 -1.84 -15.37 -0.15
CA VAL A 1068 -1.53 -16.55 -0.97
C VAL A 1068 -2.62 -16.82 -2.01
N VAL A 1069 -3.90 -16.68 -1.67
CA VAL A 1069 -5.00 -16.91 -2.63
C VAL A 1069 -4.95 -15.93 -3.81
N ARG A 1070 -4.62 -14.66 -3.57
CA ARG A 1070 -4.49 -13.66 -4.63
C ARG A 1070 -3.19 -13.82 -5.41
N TRP A 1071 -2.13 -14.32 -4.79
CA TRP A 1071 -0.87 -14.63 -5.45
C TRP A 1071 -1.01 -15.84 -6.39
N VAL A 1072 -1.48 -16.97 -5.87
CA VAL A 1072 -1.54 -18.26 -6.56
C VAL A 1072 -2.65 -18.30 -7.61
N ASP A 1073 -3.86 -17.86 -7.29
CA ASP A 1073 -4.99 -17.99 -8.23
C ASP A 1073 -5.03 -16.84 -9.25
N LEU A 1074 -4.68 -15.62 -8.82
CA LEU A 1074 -4.83 -14.40 -9.64
C LEU A 1074 -3.51 -13.81 -10.16
N GLY A 1075 -2.34 -14.23 -9.65
CA GLY A 1075 -1.05 -13.65 -10.03
C GLY A 1075 -0.82 -12.23 -9.49
N VAL A 1076 -1.37 -11.90 -8.31
CA VAL A 1076 -1.26 -10.57 -7.71
C VAL A 1076 -0.25 -10.58 -6.56
N GLY A 1077 0.97 -10.11 -6.84
CA GLY A 1077 2.10 -10.15 -5.89
C GLY A 1077 2.06 -9.15 -4.73
N CYS A 1078 1.16 -8.16 -4.75
CA CYS A 1078 0.97 -7.19 -3.67
C CYS A 1078 -0.52 -6.91 -3.52
N SER A 1079 -1.06 -7.20 -2.34
CA SER A 1079 -2.51 -7.13 -2.08
C SER A 1079 -2.81 -6.33 -0.82
N LYS A 1080 -3.97 -5.65 -0.81
CA LYS A 1080 -4.53 -5.10 0.44
C LYS A 1080 -5.41 -6.16 1.11
N VAL A 1081 -4.90 -6.79 2.16
CA VAL A 1081 -5.56 -7.87 2.90
C VAL A 1081 -6.07 -7.31 4.23
N PRO A 1082 -7.36 -7.48 4.59
CA PRO A 1082 -7.84 -7.11 5.92
C PRO A 1082 -7.23 -8.02 6.99
N ASP A 1083 -6.76 -7.46 8.10
CA ASP A 1083 -6.36 -8.20 9.29
C ASP A 1083 -7.57 -8.72 10.10
N ILE A 1084 -7.33 -9.34 11.25
CA ILE A 1084 -8.39 -9.84 12.14
C ILE A 1084 -9.34 -8.73 12.67
N ASN A 1085 -8.91 -7.46 12.61
CA ASN A 1085 -9.67 -6.28 13.00
C ASN A 1085 -10.33 -5.57 11.79
N ASN A 1086 -10.22 -6.15 10.59
CA ASN A 1086 -10.61 -5.58 9.29
C ASN A 1086 -9.85 -4.30 8.87
N VAL A 1087 -8.65 -4.08 9.41
CA VAL A 1087 -7.71 -3.05 8.94
C VAL A 1087 -7.01 -3.58 7.69
N GLY A 1088 -7.14 -2.87 6.57
CA GLY A 1088 -6.51 -3.27 5.31
C GLY A 1088 -4.99 -3.03 5.32
N LEU A 1089 -4.21 -4.11 5.49
CA LEU A 1089 -2.76 -4.12 5.42
C LEU A 1089 -2.28 -4.37 3.99
N MET A 1090 -1.17 -3.76 3.60
CA MET A 1090 -0.46 -4.10 2.38
C MET A 1090 0.45 -5.30 2.66
N GLU A 1091 0.12 -6.44 2.07
CA GLU A 1091 0.87 -7.70 2.20
C GLU A 1091 1.68 -7.97 0.92
N ASP A 1092 2.90 -8.47 1.13
CA ASP A 1092 3.87 -8.92 0.12
C ASP A 1092 4.54 -10.23 0.60
N ARG A 1093 5.55 -10.75 -0.12
CA ARG A 1093 6.21 -11.99 0.30
C ARG A 1093 7.00 -11.85 1.60
N ALA A 1094 7.45 -10.65 1.96
CA ALA A 1094 8.15 -10.43 3.22
C ALA A 1094 7.20 -10.52 4.42
N THR A 1095 5.97 -10.00 4.33
CA THR A 1095 4.95 -10.22 5.39
C THR A 1095 4.49 -11.67 5.49
N LEU A 1096 4.44 -12.38 4.35
CA LEU A 1096 4.19 -13.81 4.29
C LEU A 1096 5.30 -14.62 4.98
N ARG A 1097 6.58 -14.31 4.70
CA ARG A 1097 7.76 -14.94 5.32
C ARG A 1097 7.71 -14.87 6.85
N ILE A 1098 7.42 -13.70 7.42
CA ILE A 1098 7.25 -13.56 8.88
C ILE A 1098 6.15 -14.49 9.39
N SER A 1099 4.97 -14.45 8.75
CA SER A 1099 3.77 -15.09 9.26
C SER A 1099 3.86 -16.62 9.18
N SER A 1100 4.48 -17.16 8.12
CA SER A 1100 4.71 -18.60 7.96
C SER A 1100 5.81 -19.11 8.91
N GLN A 1101 6.96 -18.42 8.99
CA GLN A 1101 8.04 -18.78 9.92
C GLN A 1101 7.61 -18.68 11.39
N HIS A 1102 6.74 -17.72 11.75
CA HIS A 1102 6.20 -17.59 13.11
C HIS A 1102 5.38 -18.81 13.52
N ILE A 1103 4.44 -19.26 12.68
CA ILE A 1103 3.65 -20.47 12.96
C ILE A 1103 4.53 -21.72 12.92
N ALA A 1104 5.50 -21.81 12.00
CA ALA A 1104 6.44 -22.94 11.94
C ALA A 1104 7.29 -23.05 13.23
N ASN A 1105 7.77 -21.93 13.78
CA ASN A 1105 8.46 -21.89 15.07
C ASN A 1105 7.54 -22.32 16.23
N TRP A 1106 6.34 -21.76 16.32
CA TRP A 1106 5.39 -22.13 17.38
C TRP A 1106 4.94 -23.59 17.30
N LEU A 1107 4.90 -24.18 16.10
CA LEU A 1107 4.63 -25.61 15.90
C LEU A 1107 5.82 -26.47 16.34
N LEU A 1108 7.05 -26.10 15.95
CA LEU A 1108 8.29 -26.80 16.33
C LEU A 1108 8.49 -26.81 17.86
N HIS A 1109 8.15 -25.71 18.54
CA HIS A 1109 8.26 -25.54 19.99
C HIS A 1109 7.03 -26.04 20.76
N GLY A 1110 6.03 -26.61 20.09
CA GLY A 1110 4.85 -27.21 20.73
C GLY A 1110 3.85 -26.22 21.37
N ILE A 1111 3.93 -24.93 21.01
CA ILE A 1111 2.99 -23.88 21.45
C ILE A 1111 1.63 -24.06 20.78
N VAL A 1112 1.62 -24.52 19.53
CA VAL A 1112 0.44 -24.94 18.78
C VAL A 1112 0.62 -26.37 18.28
N THR A 1113 -0.48 -27.07 18.00
CA THR A 1113 -0.44 -28.42 17.42
C THR A 1113 -0.77 -28.41 15.93
N GLU A 1114 -0.27 -29.40 15.18
CA GLU A 1114 -0.57 -29.56 13.74
C GLU A 1114 -2.08 -29.58 13.46
N ALA A 1115 -2.85 -30.25 14.32
CA ALA A 1115 -4.31 -30.32 14.22
C ALA A 1115 -4.98 -28.95 14.43
N GLN A 1116 -4.49 -28.14 15.39
CA GLN A 1116 -4.96 -26.78 15.63
C GLN A 1116 -4.65 -25.86 14.44
N VAL A 1117 -3.43 -25.94 13.89
CA VAL A 1117 -3.02 -25.16 12.71
C VAL A 1117 -3.90 -25.49 11.50
N LYS A 1118 -4.16 -26.79 11.24
CA LYS A 1118 -5.04 -27.24 10.15
C LYS A 1118 -6.49 -26.78 10.34
N GLU A 1119 -7.05 -26.88 11.56
CA GLU A 1119 -8.36 -26.33 11.89
C GLU A 1119 -8.41 -24.83 11.60
N THR A 1120 -7.41 -24.09 12.08
CA THR A 1120 -7.43 -22.63 12.03
C THR A 1120 -7.25 -22.11 10.62
N LEU A 1121 -6.36 -22.69 9.81
CA LEU A 1121 -6.28 -22.39 8.37
C LEU A 1121 -7.62 -22.67 7.68
N THR A 1122 -8.25 -23.81 7.95
CA THR A 1122 -9.56 -24.16 7.36
C THR A 1122 -10.62 -23.13 7.73
N ARG A 1123 -10.77 -22.80 9.01
CA ARG A 1123 -11.73 -21.81 9.52
C ARG A 1123 -11.46 -20.40 8.98
N MET A 1124 -10.19 -20.00 8.90
CA MET A 1124 -9.81 -18.67 8.41
C MET A 1124 -9.95 -18.54 6.89
N SER A 1125 -9.87 -19.65 6.14
CA SER A 1125 -10.17 -19.63 4.69
C SER A 1125 -11.60 -19.17 4.39
N ALA A 1126 -12.57 -19.55 5.23
CA ALA A 1126 -13.97 -19.09 5.08
C ALA A 1126 -14.14 -17.58 5.37
N VAL A 1127 -13.31 -16.99 6.23
CA VAL A 1127 -13.30 -15.54 6.48
C VAL A 1127 -12.71 -14.80 5.28
N VAL A 1128 -11.59 -15.29 4.73
CA VAL A 1128 -10.97 -14.75 3.50
C VAL A 1128 -11.92 -14.89 2.30
N ASP A 1129 -12.64 -16.02 2.18
CA ASP A 1129 -13.68 -16.23 1.16
C ASP A 1129 -14.79 -15.17 1.26
N ASN A 1130 -15.29 -14.90 2.47
CA ASN A 1130 -16.31 -13.87 2.70
C ASN A 1130 -15.79 -12.44 2.47
N GLN A 1131 -14.51 -12.16 2.74
CA GLN A 1131 -13.87 -10.87 2.43
C GLN A 1131 -13.75 -10.63 0.92
N ASN A 1132 -13.48 -11.67 0.13
CA ASN A 1132 -13.27 -11.56 -1.32
C ASN A 1132 -14.54 -11.81 -2.17
N LYS A 1133 -15.69 -12.17 -1.57
CA LYS A 1133 -16.95 -12.49 -2.30
C LYS A 1133 -17.47 -11.43 -3.30
N GLY A 1134 -17.00 -10.19 -3.19
CA GLY A 1134 -17.36 -9.10 -4.10
C GLY A 1134 -16.43 -8.95 -5.32
N ASP A 1135 -15.32 -9.69 -5.36
CA ASP A 1135 -14.37 -9.72 -6.47
C ASP A 1135 -14.80 -10.81 -7.47
N PRO A 1136 -15.25 -10.46 -8.69
CA PRO A 1136 -15.77 -11.44 -9.65
C PRO A 1136 -14.69 -12.36 -10.25
N GLN A 1137 -13.41 -12.11 -9.95
CA GLN A 1137 -12.31 -13.00 -10.33
C GLN A 1137 -11.99 -14.03 -9.24
N TYR A 1138 -12.50 -13.85 -8.02
CA TYR A 1138 -12.18 -14.70 -6.88
C TYR A 1138 -12.98 -16.01 -6.90
N THR A 1139 -12.28 -17.12 -6.63
CA THR A 1139 -12.89 -18.43 -6.38
C THR A 1139 -12.68 -18.80 -4.92
N ALA A 1140 -13.76 -19.20 -4.24
CA ALA A 1140 -13.70 -19.55 -2.82
C ALA A 1140 -12.88 -20.84 -2.58
N MET A 1141 -11.92 -20.78 -1.65
CA MET A 1141 -11.05 -21.90 -1.30
C MET A 1141 -11.82 -23.04 -0.63
N LYS A 1142 -12.77 -22.70 0.27
CA LYS A 1142 -13.55 -23.68 1.06
C LYS A 1142 -12.67 -24.72 1.80
N GLY A 1143 -11.47 -24.33 2.25
CA GLY A 1143 -10.49 -25.22 2.87
C GLY A 1143 -9.82 -26.22 1.91
N THR A 1144 -9.79 -25.91 0.61
CA THR A 1144 -9.29 -26.79 -0.47
C THR A 1144 -8.63 -26.00 -1.61
N GLY A 1145 -8.04 -26.71 -2.58
CA GLY A 1145 -7.47 -26.12 -3.79
C GLY A 1145 -6.00 -25.72 -3.65
N THR A 1146 -5.40 -25.33 -4.77
CA THR A 1146 -3.94 -25.12 -4.88
C THR A 1146 -3.42 -24.00 -3.97
N ALA A 1147 -4.14 -22.88 -3.88
CA ALA A 1147 -3.80 -21.79 -2.96
C ALA A 1147 -3.85 -22.19 -1.48
N PHE A 1148 -4.87 -22.95 -1.08
CA PHE A 1148 -5.00 -23.43 0.30
C PHE A 1148 -3.89 -24.43 0.66
N GLN A 1149 -3.57 -25.35 -0.27
CA GLN A 1149 -2.44 -26.27 -0.09
C GLN A 1149 -1.11 -25.51 0.01
N ALA A 1150 -0.87 -24.52 -0.85
CA ALA A 1150 0.34 -23.69 -0.76
C ALA A 1150 0.44 -22.95 0.59
N ALA A 1151 -0.67 -22.46 1.13
CA ALA A 1151 -0.72 -21.84 2.47
C ALA A 1151 -0.40 -22.85 3.59
N MET A 1152 -0.82 -24.12 3.45
CA MET A 1152 -0.43 -25.19 4.37
C MET A 1152 1.06 -25.53 4.22
N ASP A 1153 1.55 -25.74 3.00
CA ASP A 1153 2.95 -26.07 2.70
C ASP A 1153 3.89 -25.02 3.30
N LEU A 1154 3.61 -23.73 3.11
CA LEU A 1154 4.40 -22.62 3.67
C LEU A 1154 4.55 -22.70 5.20
N VAL A 1155 3.56 -23.24 5.93
CA VAL A 1155 3.60 -23.39 7.39
C VAL A 1155 4.28 -24.70 7.81
N PHE A 1156 3.92 -25.83 7.20
CA PHE A 1156 4.41 -27.15 7.61
C PHE A 1156 5.80 -27.50 7.05
N GLU A 1157 6.18 -26.89 5.93
CA GLU A 1157 7.53 -26.97 5.34
C GLU A 1157 8.39 -25.76 5.73
N GLY A 1158 7.82 -24.73 6.39
CA GLY A 1158 8.50 -23.45 6.66
C GLY A 1158 9.86 -23.57 7.39
N ALA A 1159 10.00 -24.48 8.35
CA ALA A 1159 11.27 -24.73 9.03
C ALA A 1159 12.33 -25.45 8.15
N LYS A 1160 11.95 -25.94 6.96
CA LYS A 1160 12.83 -26.59 5.97
C LYS A 1160 13.11 -25.70 4.76
N SER A 1161 12.25 -24.70 4.48
CA SER A 1161 12.48 -23.74 3.40
C SER A 1161 13.81 -23.02 3.60
N PRO A 1162 14.68 -22.89 2.58
CA PRO A 1162 15.98 -22.25 2.73
C PRO A 1162 15.81 -20.79 3.17
N ASN A 1163 16.47 -20.41 4.28
CA ASN A 1163 16.32 -19.12 4.96
C ASN A 1163 14.85 -18.71 5.26
N GLY A 1164 13.93 -19.67 5.25
CA GLY A 1164 12.50 -19.46 5.42
C GLY A 1164 11.78 -18.83 4.23
N TYR A 1165 12.40 -18.74 3.06
CA TYR A 1165 11.80 -18.14 1.85
C TYR A 1165 10.51 -18.85 1.40
N THR A 1166 9.69 -18.11 0.68
CA THR A 1166 8.31 -18.48 0.28
C THR A 1166 8.21 -18.83 -1.21
N GLU A 1167 9.19 -18.38 -1.98
CA GLU A 1167 9.12 -18.23 -3.43
C GLU A 1167 9.01 -19.55 -4.17
N GLU A 1168 9.69 -20.62 -3.72
CA GLU A 1168 9.63 -21.93 -4.36
C GLU A 1168 8.21 -22.54 -4.29
N ILE A 1169 7.62 -22.54 -3.08
CA ILE A 1169 6.27 -23.09 -2.84
C ILE A 1169 5.22 -22.28 -3.62
N LEU A 1170 5.32 -20.95 -3.57
CA LEU A 1170 4.45 -20.04 -4.33
C LEU A 1170 4.58 -20.28 -5.86
N THR A 1171 5.80 -20.34 -6.39
CA THR A 1171 6.08 -20.53 -7.82
C THR A 1171 5.54 -21.85 -8.32
N ARG A 1172 5.79 -22.95 -7.57
CA ARG A 1172 5.23 -24.29 -7.83
C ARG A 1172 3.71 -24.25 -7.90
N ALA A 1173 3.06 -23.65 -6.90
CA ALA A 1173 1.60 -23.56 -6.81
C ALA A 1173 1.00 -22.72 -7.95
N ARG A 1174 1.57 -21.55 -8.26
CA ARG A 1174 1.09 -20.66 -9.33
C ARG A 1174 1.25 -21.28 -10.71
N ARG A 1175 2.39 -21.94 -11.00
CA ARG A 1175 2.59 -22.69 -12.26
C ARG A 1175 1.54 -23.78 -12.43
N ALA A 1176 1.21 -24.52 -11.36
CA ALA A 1176 0.15 -25.53 -11.40
C ALA A 1176 -1.24 -24.92 -11.72
N VAL A 1177 -1.58 -23.75 -11.17
CA VAL A 1177 -2.81 -23.03 -11.53
C VAL A 1177 -2.80 -22.55 -12.98
N LYS A 1178 -1.71 -21.91 -13.46
CA LYS A 1178 -1.60 -21.47 -14.87
C LYS A 1178 -1.72 -22.66 -15.83
N ALA A 1179 -1.13 -23.82 -15.51
CA ALA A 1179 -1.23 -25.04 -16.32
C ALA A 1179 -2.67 -25.54 -16.46
N GLU A 1180 -3.45 -25.60 -15.37
CA GLU A 1180 -4.85 -26.03 -15.42
C GLU A 1180 -5.75 -24.98 -16.10
N GLN A 1181 -5.52 -23.67 -15.89
CA GLN A 1181 -6.23 -22.60 -16.61
C GLN A 1181 -5.98 -22.65 -18.13
N ASN A 1182 -4.73 -22.90 -18.56
CA ASN A 1182 -4.38 -23.08 -19.96
C ASN A 1182 -5.02 -24.32 -20.57
N LYS A 1183 -5.06 -25.44 -19.82
CA LYS A 1183 -5.73 -26.68 -20.23
C LYS A 1183 -7.24 -26.49 -20.37
N GLN A 1184 -7.89 -25.78 -19.45
CA GLN A 1184 -9.32 -25.44 -19.55
C GLN A 1184 -9.63 -24.49 -20.70
N SER A 1185 -8.73 -23.55 -21.01
CA SER A 1185 -8.89 -22.62 -22.15
C SER A 1185 -8.73 -23.27 -23.53
N ARG A 1186 -8.16 -24.48 -23.59
CA ARG A 1186 -8.00 -25.29 -24.81
C ARG A 1186 -9.10 -26.34 -25.02
N LEU A 1187 -9.84 -26.69 -23.96
CA LEU A 1187 -10.88 -27.73 -23.97
C LEU A 1187 -12.25 -27.17 -24.37
#